data_AF-A0A077WI11-F1
#
_entry.id   AF-A0A077WI11-F1
#
_cell.length_a   1.000
_cell.length_b   1.000
_cell.length_c   1.000
_cell.angle_alpha   90.00
_cell.angle_beta   90.00
_cell.angle_gamma   90.00
#
_symmetry.space_group_name_H-M   'P 1'
#
loop_
_entity.id
_entity.type
_entity.pdbx_description
1 polymer ?
#
loop_
_entity_poly.entity_id
_entity_poly.type
_entity_poly.pdbx_seq_one_letter_code
_entity_poly.pdbx_strand_id
1 'polypeptide(L)'
;MRGTKVTYAIGYTNVSALQHEIRNMRLKIKRLKVEGNEISSARLAIKCAELLIEYADQPDSDLNEEQQEEHREENLNKAIRHCKTGYNILSECNKPYQDTIKALELMTDAYRRLKNYDEAIECNKTLIHRLRDMKDDLELRNAIRTLGDIYFERGHEPDLAKYNDFENARVYYLQERDILDQLDPDTEGFITMKVSLDFNLGVIEAKFVEGLERGEKYLANAIRGAHQLGDYEQERKAWWELGNVCKKNGDLERAIRCQQKELQLVEKHNNTDEKILCLIEIIKTYLEYGDFDECLKSCDQLSHLVDSEDDENEATSSTKLVVAIKSIKDQLDELPGVIDLSTVNVRANLYFKKARIEFEHFMYKVALASTEKGIQCIDQDPSIKKQLPRLRIALMQLQAELAWRLREMSVDQLIHINNGIVSEIWHYFTDTSQRLHQLQIVYERMMHILYYFERKDEYQRWSGLLEELKARQENTVDEEDESAHMDYWSAVSYDYAVDTNTIPGFMLPEGSKSLMEVTVMVPVDGENKGVIVPIDNDIRSIGWLIGKVTELAWEQYGVEPCVNHLQVESSPLSPHEIIVLAISQGTVMEAVIDGYKKKTPVEIYQNACTRLGLPVLSTVENVLRDYHGGVLKLSGAGLSSRDATVMTQVLKRIPPLNTLDLSANLFYDQDVIEMLTSTPGIQHLDLKSNRLTHNIIPLLDCPSLLSLDLSFNPLGPEALAKLPLGLEIWTSIKKIRLIYCDFGGYFRITDEIQASYDNAGKLL
;
A
#
# COMPACT_ATOMS: atom_id res chain seq x y z
N MET A 1 44.72 -1.42 -44.28
CA MET A 1 44.54 0.02 -43.95
C MET A 1 43.21 0.50 -44.51
N ARG A 2 42.15 0.43 -43.70
CA ARG A 2 40.85 1.06 -43.95
C ARG A 2 40.31 1.54 -42.60
N GLY A 3 39.79 2.75 -42.62
CA GLY A 3 39.77 3.68 -41.50
C GLY A 3 38.96 3.23 -40.28
N THR A 4 39.53 3.56 -39.12
CA THR A 4 38.87 3.69 -37.83
C THR A 4 37.72 4.69 -37.97
N LYS A 5 36.47 4.20 -37.92
CA LYS A 5 35.30 5.05 -37.67
C LYS A 5 35.34 5.45 -36.21
N VAL A 6 35.67 6.70 -35.96
CA VAL A 6 35.40 7.40 -34.69
C VAL A 6 33.94 7.79 -34.73
N THR A 7 33.09 7.07 -34.01
CA THR A 7 31.73 7.50 -33.70
C THR A 7 31.81 8.48 -32.54
N TYR A 8 31.81 9.77 -32.85
CA TYR A 8 31.49 10.79 -31.86
C TYR A 8 30.01 10.64 -31.50
N ALA A 9 29.74 10.09 -30.31
CA ALA A 9 28.45 10.25 -29.65
C ALA A 9 28.33 11.72 -29.20
N ILE A 10 27.87 12.59 -30.10
CA ILE A 10 27.35 13.89 -29.71
C ILE A 10 25.90 13.64 -29.30
N GLY A 11 25.71 13.24 -28.05
CA GLY A 11 24.40 13.34 -27.42
C GLY A 11 24.07 14.82 -27.31
N TYR A 12 23.13 15.30 -28.14
CA TYR A 12 22.52 16.60 -27.93
C TYR A 12 21.65 16.47 -26.68
N THR A 13 22.22 16.75 -25.51
CA THR A 13 21.44 17.06 -24.31
C THR A 13 20.65 18.32 -24.61
N ASN A 14 19.33 18.23 -24.65
CA ASN A 14 18.43 19.36 -24.84
C ASN A 14 18.47 20.22 -23.56
N VAL A 15 19.52 21.01 -23.39
CA VAL A 15 19.70 21.90 -22.23
C VAL A 15 18.59 22.97 -22.32
N SER A 16 17.73 23.05 -21.30
CA SER A 16 16.64 24.02 -21.30
C SER A 16 17.19 25.45 -21.40
N ALA A 17 16.44 26.37 -22.02
CA ALA A 17 16.86 27.77 -22.14
C ALA A 17 17.19 28.38 -20.76
N LEU A 18 16.45 27.97 -19.73
CA LEU A 18 16.63 28.37 -18.34
C LEU A 18 17.95 27.83 -17.75
N GLN A 19 18.29 26.55 -17.97
CA GLN A 19 19.60 25.99 -17.58
C GLN A 19 20.76 26.77 -18.20
N HIS A 20 20.64 27.16 -19.47
CA HIS A 20 21.66 27.95 -20.16
C HIS A 20 21.80 29.34 -19.53
N GLU A 21 20.68 30.00 -19.22
CA GLU A 21 20.66 31.30 -18.57
C GLU A 21 21.28 31.26 -17.17
N ILE A 22 20.88 30.29 -16.33
CA ILE A 22 21.45 30.06 -14.99
C ILE A 22 22.97 29.87 -15.09
N ARG A 23 23.44 29.05 -16.05
CA ARG A 23 24.87 28.81 -16.25
C ARG A 23 25.63 30.09 -16.61
N ASN A 24 25.09 30.89 -17.53
CA ASN A 24 25.68 32.17 -17.93
C ASN A 24 25.73 33.16 -16.76
N MET A 25 24.65 33.23 -15.98
CA MET A 25 24.58 34.07 -14.78
C MET A 25 25.61 33.65 -13.73
N ARG A 26 25.76 32.36 -13.44
CA ARG A 26 26.78 31.85 -12.51
C ARG A 26 28.22 32.17 -12.96
N LEU A 27 28.50 32.08 -14.27
CA LEU A 27 29.81 32.47 -14.82
C LEU A 27 30.08 33.97 -14.65
N LYS A 28 29.07 34.82 -14.90
CA LYS A 28 29.18 36.27 -14.72
C LYS A 28 29.34 36.65 -13.24
N ILE A 29 28.66 35.98 -12.31
CA ILE A 29 28.84 36.13 -10.87
C ILE A 29 30.30 35.86 -10.48
N LYS A 30 30.87 34.73 -10.93
CA LYS A 30 32.27 34.37 -10.66
C LYS A 30 33.24 35.43 -11.20
N ARG A 31 33.01 35.90 -12.42
CA ARG A 31 33.83 36.95 -13.04
C ARG A 31 33.83 38.24 -12.22
N LEU A 32 32.64 38.71 -11.82
CA LEU A 32 32.50 39.93 -11.01
C LEU A 32 33.19 39.82 -9.65
N LYS A 33 33.20 38.62 -9.02
CA LYS A 33 33.96 38.38 -7.79
C LYS A 33 35.47 38.52 -8.02
N VAL A 34 35.99 37.95 -9.10
CA VAL A 34 37.42 38.06 -9.45
C VAL A 34 37.82 39.50 -9.76
N GLU A 35 36.91 40.28 -10.37
CA GLU A 35 37.10 41.70 -10.66
C GLU A 35 36.93 42.62 -9.43
N GLY A 36 36.62 42.07 -8.25
CA GLY A 36 36.41 42.83 -7.00
C GLY A 36 35.09 43.60 -6.94
N ASN A 37 34.15 43.35 -7.85
CA ASN A 37 32.84 44.00 -7.90
C ASN A 37 31.80 43.21 -7.10
N GLU A 38 31.95 43.21 -5.78
CA GLU A 38 31.16 42.39 -4.86
C GLU A 38 29.67 42.75 -4.84
N ILE A 39 29.33 44.04 -4.90
CA ILE A 39 27.93 44.52 -4.90
C ILE A 39 27.19 44.04 -6.15
N SER A 40 27.79 44.20 -7.34
CA SER A 40 27.15 43.75 -8.59
C SER A 40 27.06 42.21 -8.64
N SER A 41 28.06 41.53 -8.08
CA SER A 41 28.04 40.07 -7.93
C SER A 41 26.90 39.61 -7.01
N ALA A 42 26.70 40.30 -5.88
CA ALA A 42 25.65 40.01 -4.90
C ALA A 42 24.24 40.18 -5.49
N ARG A 43 23.98 41.30 -6.19
CA ARG A 43 22.70 41.51 -6.88
C ARG A 43 22.43 40.45 -7.94
N LEU A 44 23.44 40.09 -8.73
CA LEU A 44 23.31 39.05 -9.74
C LEU A 44 23.11 37.67 -9.12
N ALA A 45 23.68 37.42 -7.92
CA ALA A 45 23.44 36.18 -7.18
C ALA A 45 21.98 36.05 -6.74
N ILE A 46 21.34 37.12 -6.24
CA ILE A 46 19.92 37.11 -5.87
C ILE A 46 19.06 36.83 -7.11
N LYS A 47 19.34 37.48 -8.24
CA LYS A 47 18.64 37.19 -9.50
C LYS A 47 18.85 35.75 -9.99
N CYS A 48 20.03 35.19 -9.75
CA CYS A 48 20.30 33.78 -10.05
C CYS A 48 19.54 32.81 -9.15
N ALA A 49 19.29 33.19 -7.90
CA ALA A 49 18.49 32.39 -6.99
C ALA A 49 17.02 32.32 -7.44
N GLU A 50 16.46 33.42 -7.96
CA GLU A 50 15.11 33.46 -8.52
C GLU A 50 14.94 32.45 -9.67
N LEU A 51 15.85 32.45 -10.66
CA LEU A 51 15.81 31.46 -11.74
C LEU A 51 16.04 30.02 -11.26
N LEU A 52 16.84 29.83 -10.20
CA LEU A 52 17.06 28.50 -9.63
C LEU A 52 15.80 27.95 -8.96
N ILE A 53 14.99 28.80 -8.32
CA ILE A 53 13.70 28.41 -7.75
C ILE A 53 12.72 28.07 -8.87
N GLU A 54 12.62 28.91 -9.91
CA GLU A 54 11.79 28.63 -11.09
C GLU A 54 12.21 27.30 -11.75
N TYR A 55 13.52 27.03 -11.83
CA TYR A 55 14.03 25.81 -12.40
C TYR A 55 13.78 24.57 -11.53
N ALA A 56 13.67 24.74 -10.21
CA ALA A 56 13.32 23.65 -9.29
C ALA A 56 11.89 23.13 -9.52
N ASP A 57 10.99 23.98 -10.02
CA ASP A 57 9.59 23.64 -10.30
C ASP A 57 9.37 23.03 -11.69
N GLN A 58 10.39 22.97 -12.55
CA GLN A 58 10.25 22.41 -13.89
C GLN A 58 10.38 20.88 -13.83
N PRO A 59 9.29 20.12 -14.04
CA PRO A 59 9.36 18.67 -14.11
C PRO A 59 10.17 18.26 -15.34
N ASP A 60 11.11 17.34 -15.15
CA ASP A 60 11.89 16.74 -16.22
C ASP A 60 11.34 15.34 -16.49
N SER A 61 10.74 15.15 -17.66
CA SER A 61 10.11 13.88 -18.05
C SER A 61 11.10 12.72 -18.14
N ASP A 62 12.40 13.01 -18.21
CA ASP A 62 13.46 12.01 -18.26
C ASP A 62 13.88 11.53 -16.84
N LEU A 63 13.39 12.19 -15.77
CA LEU A 63 13.69 11.86 -14.38
C LEU A 63 12.51 11.15 -13.70
N ASN A 64 12.81 10.13 -12.91
CA ASN A 64 11.80 9.53 -12.00
C ASN A 64 11.51 10.47 -10.81
N GLU A 65 10.50 10.16 -10.00
CA GLU A 65 10.07 11.04 -8.89
C GLU A 65 11.19 11.32 -7.88
N GLU A 66 11.97 10.31 -7.50
CA GLU A 66 13.11 10.46 -6.58
C GLU A 66 14.17 11.42 -7.14
N GLN A 67 14.50 11.28 -8.43
CA GLN A 67 15.45 12.16 -9.11
C GLN A 67 14.89 13.57 -9.32
N GLN A 68 13.59 13.73 -9.54
CA GLN A 68 12.94 15.03 -9.61
C GLN A 68 13.00 15.75 -8.26
N GLU A 69 12.80 15.01 -7.16
CA GLU A 69 12.91 15.58 -5.82
C GLU A 69 14.37 15.94 -5.48
N GLU A 70 15.35 15.07 -5.76
CA GLU A 70 16.76 15.39 -5.59
C GLU A 70 17.17 16.63 -6.41
N HIS A 71 16.71 16.71 -7.66
CA HIS A 71 16.92 17.86 -8.54
C HIS A 71 16.32 19.16 -7.96
N ARG A 72 15.09 19.08 -7.44
CA ARG A 72 14.41 20.19 -6.78
C ARG A 72 15.20 20.66 -5.55
N GLU A 73 15.55 19.73 -4.66
CA GLU A 73 16.31 20.01 -3.46
C GLU A 73 17.67 20.65 -3.76
N GLU A 74 18.40 20.13 -4.75
CA GLU A 74 19.71 20.64 -5.12
C GLU A 74 19.63 22.10 -5.60
N ASN A 75 18.63 22.42 -6.42
CA ASN A 75 18.42 23.77 -6.96
C ASN A 75 17.95 24.76 -5.89
N LEU A 76 17.03 24.38 -5.02
CA LEU A 76 16.60 25.20 -3.88
C LEU A 76 17.79 25.47 -2.93
N ASN A 77 18.61 24.47 -2.62
CA ASN A 77 19.83 24.65 -1.82
C ASN A 77 20.87 25.55 -2.51
N LYS A 78 20.97 25.53 -3.85
CA LYS A 78 21.81 26.50 -4.59
C LYS A 78 21.23 27.92 -4.49
N ALA A 79 19.91 28.08 -4.61
CA ALA A 79 19.23 29.36 -4.51
C ALA A 79 19.46 30.00 -3.12
N ILE A 80 19.32 29.21 -2.04
CA ILE A 80 19.59 29.65 -0.66
C ILE A 80 21.04 30.13 -0.52
N ARG A 81 22.02 29.37 -1.03
CA ARG A 81 23.44 29.77 -0.97
C ARG A 81 23.70 31.10 -1.68
N HIS A 82 23.09 31.30 -2.84
CA HIS A 82 23.18 32.54 -3.60
C HIS A 82 22.53 33.72 -2.87
N CYS A 83 21.33 33.53 -2.30
CA CYS A 83 20.64 34.55 -1.52
C CYS A 83 21.40 34.91 -0.24
N LYS A 84 21.88 33.94 0.55
CA LYS A 84 22.67 34.19 1.76
C LYS A 84 23.92 35.02 1.46
N THR A 85 24.64 34.64 0.41
CA THR A 85 25.85 35.38 -0.01
C THR A 85 25.49 36.80 -0.43
N GLY A 86 24.43 36.97 -1.22
CA GLY A 86 23.97 38.28 -1.67
C GLY A 86 23.49 39.16 -0.53
N TYR A 87 22.68 38.60 0.37
CA TYR A 87 22.15 39.27 1.56
C TYR A 87 23.26 39.77 2.48
N ASN A 88 24.24 38.92 2.81
CA ASN A 88 25.33 39.30 3.72
C ASN A 88 26.12 40.52 3.17
N ILE A 89 26.55 40.47 1.90
CA ILE A 89 27.31 41.55 1.26
C ILE A 89 26.47 42.85 1.20
N LEU A 90 25.20 42.74 0.83
CA LEU A 90 24.33 43.90 0.66
C LEU A 90 23.86 44.48 1.99
N SER A 91 23.74 43.66 3.04
CA SER A 91 23.35 44.11 4.38
C SER A 91 24.37 45.06 5.03
N GLU A 92 25.65 44.92 4.67
CA GLU A 92 26.74 45.79 5.13
C GLU A 92 26.82 47.12 4.35
N CYS A 93 26.11 47.21 3.23
CA CYS A 93 26.10 48.39 2.37
C CYS A 93 25.02 49.39 2.80
N ASN A 94 25.35 50.69 2.74
CA ASN A 94 24.37 51.74 2.99
C ASN A 94 23.41 51.86 1.78
N LYS A 95 22.18 51.33 1.89
CA LYS A 95 21.05 51.40 0.91
C LYS A 95 20.94 50.35 -0.22
N PRO A 96 20.84 49.04 0.05
CA PRO A 96 20.19 48.11 -0.89
C PRO A 96 19.00 47.39 -0.25
N TYR A 97 18.04 48.17 0.30
CA TYR A 97 16.89 47.63 1.03
C TYR A 97 16.03 46.67 0.18
N GLN A 98 15.70 47.05 -1.05
CA GLN A 98 14.93 46.20 -1.97
C GLN A 98 15.63 44.87 -2.30
N ASP A 99 16.95 44.92 -2.56
CA ASP A 99 17.71 43.70 -2.84
C ASP A 99 17.71 42.75 -1.62
N THR A 100 17.86 43.29 -0.41
CA THR A 100 17.84 42.48 0.83
C THR A 100 16.46 41.92 1.16
N ILE A 101 15.38 42.64 0.83
CA ILE A 101 14.00 42.16 0.95
C ILE A 101 13.79 40.99 0.00
N LYS A 102 14.13 41.17 -1.28
CA LYS A 102 14.01 40.10 -2.28
C LYS A 102 14.83 38.87 -1.90
N ALA A 103 16.04 39.05 -1.36
CA ALA A 103 16.83 37.93 -0.86
C ALA A 103 16.14 37.18 0.30
N LEU A 104 15.54 37.89 1.25
CA LEU A 104 14.80 37.28 2.36
C LEU A 104 13.53 36.56 1.90
N GLU A 105 12.79 37.14 0.94
CA GLU A 105 11.62 36.51 0.32
C GLU A 105 11.99 35.19 -0.35
N LEU A 106 13.02 35.21 -1.21
CA LEU A 106 13.48 34.01 -1.93
C LEU A 106 14.05 32.96 -0.97
N MET A 107 14.74 33.36 0.09
CA MET A 107 15.20 32.40 1.13
C MET A 107 14.02 31.81 1.89
N THR A 108 13.02 32.62 2.25
CA THR A 108 11.82 32.16 2.94
C THR A 108 11.08 31.13 2.09
N ASP A 109 10.86 31.43 0.81
CA ASP A 109 10.20 30.52 -0.14
C ASP A 109 10.99 29.22 -0.31
N ALA A 110 12.29 29.30 -0.57
CA ALA A 110 13.12 28.11 -0.74
C ALA A 110 13.20 27.25 0.54
N TYR A 111 13.30 27.87 1.71
CA TYR A 111 13.29 27.14 2.98
C TYR A 111 11.95 26.47 3.28
N ARG A 112 10.84 27.18 3.04
CA ARG A 112 9.48 26.64 3.17
C ARG A 112 9.27 25.43 2.27
N ARG A 113 9.67 25.49 1.01
CA ARG A 113 9.57 24.35 0.05
C ARG A 113 10.42 23.14 0.44
N LEU A 114 11.59 23.38 1.05
CA LEU A 114 12.44 22.32 1.61
C LEU A 114 11.95 21.79 2.98
N LYS A 115 10.78 22.25 3.47
CA LYS A 115 10.28 21.96 4.83
C LYS A 115 11.24 22.32 5.97
N ASN A 116 12.21 23.20 5.69
CA ASN A 116 13.12 23.79 6.67
C ASN A 116 12.45 25.00 7.33
N TYR A 117 11.37 24.72 8.08
CA TYR A 117 10.46 25.75 8.57
C TYR A 117 11.07 26.70 9.60
N ASP A 118 12.00 26.24 10.44
CA ASP A 118 12.65 27.10 11.44
C ASP A 118 13.46 28.22 10.76
N GLU A 119 14.25 27.89 9.73
CA GLU A 119 14.97 28.88 8.92
C GLU A 119 14.01 29.78 8.12
N ALA A 120 12.92 29.22 7.59
CA ALA A 120 11.89 30.01 6.88
C ALA A 120 11.25 31.05 7.81
N ILE A 121 10.91 30.66 9.04
CA ILE A 121 10.34 31.53 10.08
C ILE A 121 11.32 32.65 10.43
N GLU A 122 12.60 32.34 10.65
CA GLU A 122 13.61 33.33 11.02
C GLU A 122 13.88 34.33 9.88
N CYS A 123 13.97 33.84 8.64
CA CYS A 123 14.11 34.69 7.46
C CYS A 123 12.90 35.63 7.30
N ASN A 124 11.68 35.10 7.44
CA ASN A 124 10.46 35.89 7.30
C ASN A 124 10.28 36.91 8.45
N LYS A 125 10.60 36.55 9.70
CA LYS A 125 10.63 37.52 10.82
C LYS A 125 11.58 38.68 10.56
N THR A 126 12.76 38.38 10.00
CA THR A 126 13.73 39.40 9.58
C THR A 126 13.17 40.29 8.45
N LEU A 127 12.44 39.69 7.50
CA LEU A 127 11.73 40.40 6.42
C LEU A 127 10.67 41.37 6.98
N ILE A 128 9.79 40.89 7.86
CA ILE A 128 8.76 41.71 8.53
C ILE A 128 9.39 42.91 9.25
N HIS A 129 10.51 42.70 9.96
CA HIS A 129 11.20 43.79 10.65
C HIS A 129 11.67 44.88 9.67
N ARG A 130 12.28 44.49 8.54
CA ARG A 130 12.71 45.44 7.50
C ARG A 130 11.54 46.16 6.83
N LEU A 131 10.45 45.46 6.55
CA LEU A 131 9.26 46.04 5.90
C LEU A 131 8.57 47.08 6.80
N ARG A 132 8.56 46.86 8.12
CA ARG A 132 8.06 47.85 9.09
C ARG A 132 8.85 49.16 9.04
N ASP A 133 10.17 49.09 8.84
CA ASP A 133 11.00 50.30 8.72
C ASP A 133 10.69 51.10 7.43
N MET A 134 10.27 50.42 6.36
CA MET A 134 9.93 51.05 5.09
C MET A 134 8.52 51.65 5.05
N LYS A 135 7.63 51.24 5.96
CA LYS A 135 6.22 51.62 5.98
C LYS A 135 5.49 51.24 4.67
N ASP A 136 5.85 50.09 4.11
CA ASP A 136 5.09 49.48 3.01
C ASP A 136 4.07 48.49 3.60
N ASP A 137 2.84 48.96 3.79
CA ASP A 137 1.81 48.18 4.46
C ASP A 137 1.37 46.95 3.64
N LEU A 138 1.50 46.99 2.31
CA LEU A 138 1.08 45.89 1.43
C LEU A 138 2.10 44.76 1.42
N GLU A 139 3.39 45.07 1.24
CA GLU A 139 4.47 44.08 1.38
C GLU A 139 4.52 43.52 2.80
N LEU A 140 4.35 44.37 3.82
CA LEU A 140 4.30 43.97 5.23
C LEU A 140 3.16 42.97 5.48
N ARG A 141 1.96 43.25 4.97
CA ARG A 141 0.81 42.34 5.05
C ARG A 141 1.13 40.99 4.40
N ASN A 142 1.72 40.99 3.21
CA ASN A 142 2.09 39.75 2.50
C ASN A 142 3.12 38.92 3.27
N ALA A 143 4.12 39.56 3.88
CA ALA A 143 5.11 38.88 4.72
C ALA A 143 4.47 38.28 5.98
N ILE A 144 3.58 39.02 6.65
CA ILE A 144 2.82 38.54 7.83
C ILE A 144 1.94 37.33 7.48
N ARG A 145 1.19 37.42 6.37
CA ARG A 145 0.38 36.30 5.86
C ARG A 145 1.27 35.08 5.60
N THR A 146 2.39 35.27 4.93
CA THR A 146 3.35 34.19 4.61
C THR A 146 3.89 33.54 5.89
N LEU A 147 4.15 34.31 6.94
CA LEU A 147 4.56 33.74 8.23
C LEU A 147 3.44 32.92 8.87
N GLY A 148 2.19 33.39 8.78
CA GLY A 148 1.02 32.62 9.17
C GLY A 148 0.92 31.29 8.42
N ASP A 149 1.09 31.32 7.09
CA ASP A 149 1.07 30.13 6.24
C ASP A 149 2.19 29.13 6.61
N ILE A 150 3.41 29.61 6.88
CA ILE A 150 4.54 28.74 7.27
C ILE A 150 4.24 27.99 8.56
N TYR A 151 3.71 28.67 9.58
CA TYR A 151 3.31 28.01 10.82
C TYR A 151 2.14 27.05 10.58
N PHE A 152 1.16 27.44 9.75
CA PHE A 152 0.03 26.59 9.42
C PHE A 152 0.47 25.28 8.73
N GLU A 153 1.34 25.39 7.72
CA GLU A 153 1.93 24.24 7.01
C GLU A 153 2.72 23.34 7.95
N ARG A 154 3.65 23.91 8.75
CA ARG A 154 4.39 23.09 9.72
C ARG A 154 3.46 22.38 10.71
N GLY A 155 2.39 23.04 11.14
CA GLY A 155 1.40 22.44 12.05
C GLY A 155 0.70 21.20 11.47
N HIS A 156 0.63 21.10 10.14
CA HIS A 156 0.06 19.97 9.40
C HIS A 156 1.05 18.83 9.12
N GLU A 157 2.36 19.07 9.23
CA GLU A 157 3.40 18.06 9.01
C GLU A 157 3.55 17.14 10.24
N PRO A 158 3.26 15.83 10.15
CA PRO A 158 3.21 14.94 11.31
C PRO A 158 4.49 14.94 12.16
N ASP A 159 5.65 14.96 11.52
CA ASP A 159 6.97 14.82 12.15
C ASP A 159 7.62 16.17 12.52
N LEU A 160 7.14 17.27 11.94
CA LEU A 160 7.75 18.60 12.10
C LEU A 160 6.90 19.55 12.94
N ALA A 161 5.60 19.26 13.09
CA ALA A 161 4.67 20.09 13.83
C ALA A 161 5.12 20.35 15.28
N LYS A 162 4.80 21.55 15.75
CA LYS A 162 4.96 22.00 17.13
C LYS A 162 3.62 22.41 17.72
N TYR A 163 3.51 22.31 19.04
CA TYR A 163 2.26 22.58 19.76
C TYR A 163 1.67 23.96 19.48
N ASN A 164 2.51 24.99 19.45
CA ASN A 164 2.06 26.37 19.26
C ASN A 164 1.96 26.81 17.79
N ASP A 165 2.13 25.92 16.82
CA ASP A 165 2.13 26.30 15.40
C ASP A 165 0.79 26.91 14.96
N PHE A 166 -0.33 26.26 15.29
CA PHE A 166 -1.63 26.82 14.94
C PHE A 166 -1.95 28.13 15.68
N GLU A 167 -1.50 28.29 16.93
CA GLU A 167 -1.69 29.54 17.66
C GLU A 167 -0.83 30.66 17.07
N ASN A 168 0.40 30.37 16.65
CA ASN A 168 1.24 31.32 15.94
C ASN A 168 0.61 31.71 14.59
N ALA A 169 0.14 30.74 13.80
CA ALA A 169 -0.55 31.01 12.54
C ALA A 169 -1.75 31.93 12.75
N ARG A 170 -2.57 31.65 13.77
CA ARG A 170 -3.72 32.47 14.17
C ARG A 170 -3.31 33.91 14.48
N VAL A 171 -2.26 34.10 15.29
CA VAL A 171 -1.75 35.43 15.65
C VAL A 171 -1.36 36.22 14.40
N TYR A 172 -0.69 35.60 13.43
CA TYR A 172 -0.27 36.30 12.20
C TYR A 172 -1.44 36.59 11.25
N TYR A 173 -2.42 35.69 11.11
CA TYR A 173 -3.63 36.00 10.34
C TYR A 173 -4.47 37.12 10.97
N LEU A 174 -4.52 37.21 12.32
CA LEU A 174 -5.15 38.34 13.00
C LEU A 174 -4.39 39.65 12.78
N GLN A 175 -3.05 39.62 12.76
CA GLN A 175 -2.24 40.79 12.41
C GLN A 175 -2.43 41.23 10.96
N GLU A 176 -2.56 40.29 10.03
CA GLU A 176 -2.91 40.57 8.64
C GLU A 176 -4.26 41.30 8.56
N ARG A 177 -5.25 40.85 9.33
CA ARG A 177 -6.56 41.50 9.40
C ARG A 177 -6.45 42.94 9.87
N ASP A 178 -5.66 43.20 10.91
CA ASP A 178 -5.50 44.55 11.45
C ASP A 178 -4.91 45.53 10.41
N ILE A 179 -4.04 45.05 9.51
CA ILE A 179 -3.51 45.84 8.39
C ILE A 179 -4.58 46.01 7.31
N LEU A 180 -5.26 44.92 6.94
CA LEU A 180 -6.27 44.96 5.88
C LEU A 180 -7.47 45.86 6.25
N ASP A 181 -7.86 45.90 7.53
CA ASP A 181 -8.92 46.79 8.04
C ASP A 181 -8.56 48.28 7.96
N GLN A 182 -7.26 48.61 7.88
CA GLN A 182 -6.76 49.97 7.71
C GLN A 182 -6.49 50.34 6.25
N LEU A 183 -6.51 49.35 5.35
CA LEU A 183 -6.26 49.54 3.92
C LEU A 183 -7.49 50.17 3.24
N ASP A 184 -7.26 51.02 2.24
CA ASP A 184 -8.34 51.62 1.45
C ASP A 184 -9.13 50.51 0.73
N PRO A 185 -10.47 50.40 0.89
CA PRO A 185 -11.29 49.43 0.17
C PRO A 185 -11.19 49.52 -1.36
N ASP A 186 -10.77 50.66 -1.90
CA ASP A 186 -10.54 50.85 -3.34
C ASP A 186 -9.16 50.32 -3.80
N THR A 187 -8.33 49.80 -2.89
CA THR A 187 -7.04 49.19 -3.22
C THR A 187 -7.24 48.01 -4.17
N GLU A 188 -6.41 47.95 -5.22
CA GLU A 188 -6.46 46.85 -6.18
C GLU A 188 -6.30 45.49 -5.47
N GLY A 189 -7.20 44.55 -5.77
CA GLY A 189 -7.21 43.23 -5.15
C GLY A 189 -7.75 43.18 -3.71
N PHE A 190 -8.27 44.29 -3.14
CA PHE A 190 -8.78 44.32 -1.77
C PHE A 190 -9.80 43.22 -1.46
N ILE A 191 -10.78 43.02 -2.35
CA ILE A 191 -11.81 41.98 -2.18
C ILE A 191 -11.18 40.59 -2.17
N THR A 192 -10.26 40.30 -3.09
CA THR A 192 -9.54 39.02 -3.14
C THR A 192 -8.72 38.77 -1.89
N MET A 193 -8.01 39.80 -1.39
CA MET A 193 -7.25 39.71 -0.13
C MET A 193 -8.18 39.42 1.05
N LYS A 194 -9.34 40.07 1.11
CA LYS A 194 -10.34 39.86 2.15
C LYS A 194 -10.93 38.45 2.14
N VAL A 195 -11.27 37.93 0.95
CA VAL A 195 -11.80 36.56 0.80
C VAL A 195 -10.77 35.53 1.24
N SER A 196 -9.51 35.67 0.82
CA SER A 196 -8.42 34.78 1.23
C SER A 196 -8.16 34.84 2.74
N LEU A 197 -8.21 36.03 3.34
CA LEU A 197 -8.07 36.19 4.79
C LEU A 197 -9.25 35.58 5.56
N ASP A 198 -10.49 35.81 5.12
CA ASP A 198 -11.68 35.18 5.70
C ASP A 198 -11.57 33.65 5.62
N PHE A 199 -11.05 33.10 4.51
CA PHE A 199 -10.79 31.66 4.42
C PHE A 199 -9.75 31.19 5.45
N ASN A 200 -8.57 31.83 5.48
CA ASN A 200 -7.48 31.47 6.40
C ASN A 200 -7.90 31.59 7.88
N LEU A 201 -8.58 32.69 8.25
CA LEU A 201 -9.14 32.88 9.60
C LEU A 201 -10.22 31.84 9.93
N GLY A 202 -11.01 31.46 8.92
CA GLY A 202 -12.01 30.40 9.02
C GLY A 202 -11.40 29.06 9.41
N VAL A 203 -10.40 28.63 8.63
CA VAL A 203 -9.70 27.34 8.82
C VAL A 203 -8.90 27.33 10.13
N ILE A 204 -8.21 28.42 10.47
CA ILE A 204 -7.37 28.45 11.67
C ILE A 204 -8.21 28.51 12.96
N GLU A 205 -9.29 29.30 13.01
CA GLU A 205 -10.17 29.33 14.18
C GLU A 205 -10.84 27.96 14.39
N ALA A 206 -11.10 27.21 13.31
CA ALA A 206 -11.63 25.85 13.39
C ALA A 206 -10.64 24.80 13.94
N LYS A 207 -9.37 25.16 14.18
CA LYS A 207 -8.44 24.30 14.93
C LYS A 207 -8.70 24.35 16.45
N PHE A 208 -9.43 25.35 16.93
CA PHE A 208 -9.69 25.56 18.35
C PHE A 208 -11.17 25.36 18.68
N VAL A 209 -11.48 24.66 19.78
CA VAL A 209 -12.87 24.38 20.19
C VAL A 209 -13.64 25.68 20.46
N GLU A 210 -13.00 26.64 21.11
CA GLU A 210 -13.53 27.98 21.37
C GLU A 210 -13.56 28.90 20.13
N GLY A 211 -13.01 28.44 19.01
CA GLY A 211 -12.94 29.15 17.73
C GLY A 211 -13.98 28.69 16.70
N LEU A 212 -14.66 27.57 16.91
CA LEU A 212 -15.57 26.97 15.91
C LEU A 212 -16.62 27.95 15.38
N GLU A 213 -17.30 28.71 16.24
CA GLU A 213 -18.33 29.69 15.82
C GLU A 213 -17.74 30.83 14.96
N ARG A 214 -16.55 31.32 15.32
CA ARG A 214 -15.83 32.33 14.52
C ARG A 214 -15.39 31.74 13.19
N GLY A 215 -14.88 30.52 13.21
CA GLY A 215 -14.49 29.76 12.02
C GLY A 215 -15.63 29.64 11.02
N GLU A 216 -16.80 29.20 11.48
CA GLU A 216 -18.01 29.11 10.63
C GLU A 216 -18.37 30.46 10.00
N LYS A 217 -18.33 31.55 10.78
CA LYS A 217 -18.65 32.89 10.30
C LYS A 217 -17.68 33.36 9.21
N TYR A 218 -16.39 33.16 9.43
CA TYR A 218 -15.34 33.52 8.48
C TYR A 218 -15.45 32.70 7.19
N LEU A 219 -15.62 31.38 7.28
CA LEU A 219 -15.84 30.52 6.11
C LEU A 219 -17.10 30.89 5.34
N ALA A 220 -18.19 31.23 6.03
CA ALA A 220 -19.41 31.71 5.39
C ALA A 220 -19.20 33.05 4.64
N ASN A 221 -18.35 33.94 5.15
CA ASN A 221 -17.96 35.16 4.44
C ASN A 221 -17.12 34.83 3.20
N ALA A 222 -16.13 33.93 3.35
CA ALA A 222 -15.26 33.48 2.27
C ALA A 222 -16.06 32.85 1.12
N ILE A 223 -17.03 31.96 1.42
CA ILE A 223 -17.95 31.37 0.43
C ILE A 223 -18.68 32.47 -0.34
N ARG A 224 -19.29 33.43 0.36
CA ARG A 224 -20.06 34.51 -0.30
C ARG A 224 -19.18 35.40 -1.17
N GLY A 225 -17.97 35.71 -0.70
CA GLY A 225 -17.02 36.52 -1.45
C GLY A 225 -16.45 35.80 -2.67
N ALA A 226 -16.04 34.54 -2.53
CA ALA A 226 -15.58 33.71 -3.63
C ALA A 226 -16.66 33.55 -4.70
N HIS A 227 -17.91 33.32 -4.29
CA HIS A 227 -19.06 33.28 -5.20
C HIS A 227 -19.24 34.57 -6.01
N GLN A 228 -19.12 35.74 -5.35
CA GLN A 228 -19.22 37.05 -6.02
C GLN A 228 -18.05 37.30 -6.98
N LEU A 229 -16.87 36.78 -6.67
CA LEU A 229 -15.69 36.86 -7.54
C LEU A 229 -15.73 35.86 -8.71
N GLY A 230 -16.62 34.86 -8.66
CA GLY A 230 -16.59 33.72 -9.58
C GLY A 230 -15.37 32.81 -9.36
N ASP A 231 -14.80 32.83 -8.15
CA ASP A 231 -13.65 32.01 -7.77
C ASP A 231 -14.13 30.63 -7.31
N TYR A 232 -14.26 29.73 -8.30
CA TYR A 232 -14.69 28.34 -8.08
C TYR A 232 -13.86 27.63 -7.01
N GLU A 233 -12.54 27.72 -7.08
CA GLU A 233 -11.65 26.90 -6.27
C GLU A 233 -11.68 27.35 -4.81
N GLN A 234 -11.71 28.65 -4.54
CA GLN A 234 -11.92 29.14 -3.18
C GLN A 234 -13.33 28.85 -2.65
N GLU A 235 -14.37 28.96 -3.48
CA GLU A 235 -15.74 28.66 -3.04
C GLU A 235 -15.85 27.18 -2.64
N ARG A 236 -15.33 26.27 -3.46
CA ARG A 236 -15.31 24.82 -3.21
C ARG A 236 -14.56 24.49 -1.91
N LYS A 237 -13.31 24.97 -1.75
CA LYS A 237 -12.52 24.75 -0.51
C LYS A 237 -13.22 25.28 0.72
N ALA A 238 -13.87 26.45 0.63
CA ALA A 238 -14.55 27.03 1.77
C ALA A 238 -15.81 26.24 2.18
N TRP A 239 -16.52 25.62 1.22
CA TRP A 239 -17.60 24.68 1.53
C TRP A 239 -17.10 23.41 2.20
N TRP A 240 -16.01 22.83 1.70
CA TRP A 240 -15.37 21.66 2.29
C TRP A 240 -14.98 21.91 3.75
N GLU A 241 -14.26 23.01 4.01
CA GLU A 241 -13.83 23.36 5.36
C GLU A 241 -15.01 23.67 6.29
N LEU A 242 -16.06 24.33 5.79
CA LEU A 242 -17.26 24.57 6.59
C LEU A 242 -17.93 23.25 7.00
N GLY A 243 -17.92 22.25 6.12
CA GLY A 243 -18.35 20.89 6.43
C GLY A 243 -17.52 20.28 7.58
N ASN A 244 -16.19 20.39 7.51
CA ASN A 244 -15.29 19.94 8.57
C ASN A 244 -15.55 20.63 9.91
N VAL A 245 -15.83 21.94 9.92
CA VAL A 245 -16.20 22.67 11.14
C VAL A 245 -17.51 22.12 11.72
N CYS A 246 -18.51 21.87 10.87
CA CYS A 246 -19.78 21.29 11.31
C CYS A 246 -19.58 19.88 11.91
N LYS A 247 -18.75 19.03 11.28
CA LYS A 247 -18.39 17.69 11.81
C LYS A 247 -17.72 17.80 13.18
N LYS A 248 -16.77 18.71 13.34
CA LYS A 248 -16.09 18.96 14.64
C LYS A 248 -17.07 19.38 15.72
N ASN A 249 -18.03 20.23 15.37
CA ASN A 249 -19.10 20.68 16.27
C ASN A 249 -20.19 19.61 16.53
N GLY A 250 -20.09 18.44 15.88
CA GLY A 250 -21.06 17.33 16.00
C GLY A 250 -22.34 17.51 15.18
N ASP A 251 -22.42 18.54 14.34
CA ASP A 251 -23.55 18.80 13.44
C ASP A 251 -23.32 18.10 12.09
N LEU A 252 -23.49 16.77 12.09
CA LEU A 252 -23.30 15.93 10.91
C LEU A 252 -24.30 16.24 9.80
N GLU A 253 -25.54 16.63 10.13
CA GLU A 253 -26.53 16.99 9.12
C GLU A 253 -26.09 18.22 8.33
N ARG A 254 -25.57 19.25 9.02
CA ARG A 254 -25.06 20.45 8.34
C ARG A 254 -23.77 20.17 7.58
N ALA A 255 -22.91 19.29 8.09
CA ALA A 255 -21.73 18.83 7.36
C ALA A 255 -22.11 18.20 6.02
N ILE A 256 -23.08 17.28 6.01
CA ILE A 256 -23.60 16.66 4.79
C ILE A 256 -24.15 17.72 3.82
N ARG A 257 -24.91 18.71 4.32
CA ARG A 257 -25.41 19.81 3.46
C ARG A 257 -24.27 20.62 2.84
N CYS A 258 -23.20 20.89 3.57
CA CYS A 258 -22.02 21.58 3.06
C CYS A 258 -21.30 20.76 1.99
N GLN A 259 -21.09 19.46 2.22
CA GLN A 259 -20.46 18.56 1.24
C GLN A 259 -21.32 18.39 -0.01
N GLN A 260 -22.65 18.34 0.11
CA GLN A 260 -23.55 18.35 -1.04
C GLN A 260 -23.47 19.66 -1.85
N LYS A 261 -23.21 20.79 -1.19
CA LYS A 261 -22.97 22.07 -1.88
C LYS A 261 -21.65 22.08 -2.64
N GLU A 262 -20.60 21.53 -2.04
CA GLU A 262 -19.32 21.31 -2.70
C GLU A 262 -19.48 20.41 -3.93
N LEU A 263 -20.13 19.25 -3.78
CA LEU A 263 -20.40 18.31 -4.87
C LEU A 263 -21.17 18.98 -6.03
N GLN A 264 -22.20 19.78 -5.72
CA GLN A 264 -22.95 20.56 -6.73
C GLN A 264 -22.08 21.57 -7.48
N LEU A 265 -21.06 22.15 -6.84
CA LEU A 265 -20.12 23.06 -7.50
C LEU A 265 -19.19 22.28 -8.42
N VAL A 266 -18.64 21.17 -7.95
CA VAL A 266 -17.75 20.28 -8.73
C VAL A 266 -18.46 19.75 -9.98
N GLU A 267 -19.70 19.29 -9.84
CA GLU A 267 -20.51 18.81 -10.96
C GLU A 267 -20.75 19.88 -12.03
N LYS A 268 -20.91 21.15 -11.64
CA LYS A 268 -21.06 22.25 -12.60
C LYS A 268 -19.78 22.53 -13.40
N HIS A 269 -18.62 22.17 -12.85
CA HIS A 269 -17.32 22.42 -13.47
C HIS A 269 -16.76 21.17 -14.18
N ASN A 270 -17.49 20.05 -14.17
CA ASN A 270 -17.15 18.79 -14.84
C ASN A 270 -15.75 18.24 -14.47
N ASN A 271 -15.37 18.34 -13.19
CA ASN A 271 -14.13 17.75 -12.68
C ASN A 271 -14.45 16.39 -12.03
N THR A 272 -14.10 15.29 -12.70
CA THR A 272 -14.38 13.92 -12.22
C THR A 272 -13.55 13.57 -10.99
N ASP A 273 -12.27 13.94 -10.95
CA ASP A 273 -11.35 13.61 -9.86
C ASP A 273 -11.80 14.27 -8.55
N GLU A 274 -12.16 15.55 -8.61
CA GLU A 274 -12.74 16.25 -7.45
C GLU A 274 -14.10 15.66 -7.02
N LYS A 275 -14.86 15.12 -7.97
CA LYS A 275 -16.15 14.48 -7.69
C LYS A 275 -15.97 13.17 -6.93
N ILE A 276 -14.98 12.37 -7.32
CA ILE A 276 -14.57 11.15 -6.61
C ILE A 276 -14.23 11.47 -5.16
N LEU A 277 -13.35 12.47 -4.93
CA LEU A 277 -12.95 12.90 -3.58
C LEU A 277 -14.15 13.36 -2.74
N CYS A 278 -15.06 14.15 -3.32
CA CYS A 278 -16.28 14.59 -2.63
C CYS A 278 -17.15 13.40 -2.19
N LEU A 279 -17.34 12.41 -3.07
CA LEU A 279 -18.17 11.24 -2.76
C LEU A 279 -17.57 10.39 -1.65
N ILE A 280 -16.25 10.19 -1.65
CA ILE A 280 -15.54 9.44 -0.59
C ILE A 280 -15.77 10.10 0.78
N GLU A 281 -15.64 11.42 0.87
CA GLU A 281 -15.84 12.14 2.14
C GLU A 281 -17.32 12.17 2.59
N ILE A 282 -18.25 12.24 1.64
CA ILE A 282 -19.69 12.12 1.92
C ILE A 282 -20.01 10.70 2.45
N ILE A 283 -19.46 9.64 1.85
CA ILE A 283 -19.65 8.25 2.31
C ILE A 283 -19.19 8.11 3.77
N LYS A 284 -17.98 8.60 4.08
CA LYS A 284 -17.46 8.58 5.46
C LYS A 284 -18.39 9.34 6.40
N THR A 285 -18.89 10.51 6.00
CA THR A 285 -19.75 11.33 6.85
C THR A 285 -21.13 10.68 7.08
N TYR A 286 -21.71 10.03 6.07
CA TYR A 286 -22.92 9.21 6.25
C TYR A 286 -22.68 7.99 7.14
N LEU A 287 -21.49 7.36 7.08
CA LEU A 287 -21.11 6.28 7.98
C LEU A 287 -21.04 6.76 9.43
N GLU A 288 -20.45 7.94 9.69
CA GLU A 288 -20.43 8.57 11.01
C GLU A 288 -21.86 8.87 11.51
N TYR A 289 -22.73 9.31 10.60
CA TYR A 289 -24.13 9.60 10.88
C TYR A 289 -24.96 8.32 11.12
N GLY A 290 -24.54 7.19 10.58
CA GLY A 290 -25.20 5.88 10.68
C GLY A 290 -26.26 5.62 9.61
N ASP A 291 -26.27 6.41 8.52
CA ASP A 291 -27.19 6.23 7.38
C ASP A 291 -26.54 5.36 6.29
N PHE A 292 -26.64 4.05 6.48
CA PHE A 292 -26.05 3.07 5.58
C PHE A 292 -26.69 3.04 4.19
N ASP A 293 -27.94 3.48 4.05
CA ASP A 293 -28.62 3.48 2.76
C ASP A 293 -28.07 4.58 1.85
N GLU A 294 -27.83 5.78 2.41
CA GLU A 294 -27.15 6.87 1.69
C GLU A 294 -25.66 6.57 1.44
N CYS A 295 -24.98 5.86 2.35
CA CYS A 295 -23.63 5.35 2.08
C CYS A 295 -23.60 4.48 0.82
N LEU A 296 -24.47 3.46 0.74
CA LEU A 296 -24.50 2.52 -0.39
C LEU A 296 -24.86 3.23 -1.70
N LYS A 297 -25.83 4.15 -1.69
CA LYS A 297 -26.14 4.97 -2.88
C LYS A 297 -24.94 5.79 -3.34
N SER A 298 -24.18 6.35 -2.41
CA SER A 298 -22.98 7.13 -2.72
C SER A 298 -21.84 6.25 -3.23
N CYS A 299 -21.69 5.03 -2.70
CA CYS A 299 -20.77 4.02 -3.24
C CYS A 299 -21.14 3.60 -4.67
N ASP A 300 -22.42 3.39 -4.95
CA ASP A 300 -22.90 3.06 -6.30
C ASP A 300 -22.57 4.21 -7.27
N GLN A 301 -22.82 5.46 -6.88
CA GLN A 301 -22.44 6.64 -7.67
C GLN A 301 -20.93 6.71 -7.92
N LEU A 302 -20.12 6.45 -6.90
CA LEU A 302 -18.66 6.44 -6.99
C LEU A 302 -18.18 5.36 -7.97
N SER A 303 -18.71 4.14 -7.88
CA SER A 303 -18.33 3.03 -8.77
C SER A 303 -18.60 3.29 -10.26
N HIS A 304 -19.56 4.17 -10.58
CA HIS A 304 -19.88 4.53 -11.96
C HIS A 304 -18.98 5.63 -12.56
N LEU A 305 -18.14 6.27 -11.75
CA LEU A 305 -17.27 7.38 -12.18
C LEU A 305 -15.83 6.97 -12.42
N VAL A 306 -15.52 5.72 -12.11
CA VAL A 306 -14.16 5.22 -11.96
C VAL A 306 -13.83 4.34 -13.16
N ASP A 307 -12.98 4.87 -14.05
CA ASP A 307 -12.58 4.25 -15.32
C ASP A 307 -11.10 3.80 -15.34
N SER A 308 -10.33 4.10 -14.29
CA SER A 308 -8.89 3.77 -14.16
C SER A 308 -8.64 2.74 -13.04
N GLU A 309 -7.56 1.95 -13.14
CA GLU A 309 -7.20 0.93 -12.12
C GLU A 309 -6.94 1.56 -10.74
N ASP A 310 -6.36 2.76 -10.68
CA ASP A 310 -6.08 3.46 -9.42
C ASP A 310 -7.36 3.98 -8.75
N ASP A 311 -8.24 4.59 -9.53
CA ASP A 311 -9.54 5.05 -9.05
C ASP A 311 -10.44 3.86 -8.61
N GLU A 312 -10.29 2.69 -9.28
CA GLU A 312 -11.03 1.44 -8.97
C GLU A 312 -10.70 0.93 -7.57
N ASN A 313 -9.47 1.16 -7.11
CA ASN A 313 -9.04 0.84 -5.76
C ASN A 313 -9.74 1.72 -4.71
N GLU A 314 -9.94 3.01 -4.96
CA GLU A 314 -10.57 3.93 -3.99
C GLU A 314 -12.07 3.61 -3.79
N ALA A 315 -12.78 3.39 -4.90
CA ALA A 315 -14.20 3.03 -4.89
C ALA A 315 -14.44 1.68 -4.22
N THR A 316 -13.60 0.70 -4.55
CA THR A 316 -13.63 -0.63 -3.94
C THR A 316 -13.34 -0.55 -2.44
N SER A 317 -12.34 0.24 -2.04
CA SER A 317 -11.97 0.45 -0.63
C SER A 317 -13.13 1.06 0.16
N SER A 318 -13.74 2.13 -0.36
CA SER A 318 -14.89 2.80 0.28
C SER A 318 -16.09 1.86 0.45
N THR A 319 -16.36 1.02 -0.56
CA THR A 319 -17.44 0.03 -0.48
C THR A 319 -17.15 -1.05 0.57
N LYS A 320 -15.90 -1.55 0.62
CA LYS A 320 -15.44 -2.51 1.63
C LYS A 320 -15.56 -1.95 3.05
N LEU A 321 -15.19 -0.69 3.26
CA LEU A 321 -15.38 0.03 4.53
C LEU A 321 -16.85 -0.03 4.97
N VAL A 322 -17.78 0.41 4.11
CA VAL A 322 -19.22 0.48 4.43
C VAL A 322 -19.77 -0.90 4.81
N VAL A 323 -19.47 -1.91 4.00
CA VAL A 323 -19.95 -3.29 4.23
C VAL A 323 -19.38 -3.86 5.52
N ALA A 324 -18.09 -3.66 5.79
CA ALA A 324 -17.45 -4.18 6.99
C ALA A 324 -18.02 -3.53 8.27
N ILE A 325 -18.18 -2.21 8.28
CA ILE A 325 -18.73 -1.48 9.43
C ILE A 325 -20.19 -1.85 9.67
N LYS A 326 -20.99 -2.00 8.61
CA LYS A 326 -22.38 -2.46 8.71
C LYS A 326 -22.44 -3.87 9.30
N SER A 327 -21.64 -4.81 8.79
CA SER A 327 -21.60 -6.18 9.30
C SER A 327 -21.19 -6.25 10.77
N ILE A 328 -20.22 -5.44 11.20
CA ILE A 328 -19.81 -5.39 12.62
C ILE A 328 -20.94 -4.80 13.47
N LYS A 329 -21.63 -3.78 12.99
CA LYS A 329 -22.78 -3.20 13.70
C LYS A 329 -23.89 -4.24 13.90
N ASP A 330 -24.26 -4.96 12.85
CA ASP A 330 -25.31 -5.99 12.91
C ASP A 330 -24.91 -7.09 13.92
N GLN A 331 -23.66 -7.55 13.89
CA GLN A 331 -23.14 -8.51 14.87
C GLN A 331 -23.18 -7.97 16.31
N LEU A 332 -22.85 -6.69 16.51
CA LEU A 332 -22.92 -6.06 17.84
C LEU A 332 -24.36 -5.98 18.36
N ASP A 333 -25.32 -5.70 17.48
CA ASP A 333 -26.76 -5.59 17.81
C ASP A 333 -27.38 -6.96 18.14
N GLU A 334 -26.87 -8.05 17.55
CA GLU A 334 -27.30 -9.43 17.84
C GLU A 334 -26.76 -9.99 19.17
N LEU A 335 -25.68 -9.41 19.72
CA LEU A 335 -25.08 -9.93 20.95
C LEU A 335 -25.97 -9.72 22.18
N PRO A 336 -26.11 -10.72 23.06
CA PRO A 336 -26.92 -10.61 24.26
C PRO A 336 -26.32 -9.56 25.22
N GLY A 337 -27.16 -8.81 25.92
CA GLY A 337 -26.73 -7.83 26.95
C GLY A 337 -26.12 -8.44 28.22
N VAL A 338 -25.76 -9.73 28.20
CA VAL A 338 -25.15 -10.45 29.33
C VAL A 338 -23.69 -10.03 29.47
N ILE A 339 -23.24 -9.87 30.72
CA ILE A 339 -21.85 -9.56 31.07
C ILE A 339 -21.20 -10.87 31.53
N ASP A 340 -20.71 -11.65 30.58
CA ASP A 340 -19.88 -12.83 30.82
C ASP A 340 -18.62 -12.77 29.94
N LEU A 341 -17.61 -13.59 30.27
CA LEU A 341 -16.31 -13.58 29.60
C LEU A 341 -16.42 -13.77 28.08
N SER A 342 -17.27 -14.69 27.62
CA SER A 342 -17.37 -15.02 26.19
C SER A 342 -17.98 -13.87 25.41
N THR A 343 -19.10 -13.33 25.89
CA THR A 343 -19.80 -12.20 25.26
C THR A 343 -18.95 -10.94 25.28
N VAL A 344 -18.29 -10.63 26.40
CA VAL A 344 -17.40 -9.46 26.52
C VAL A 344 -16.19 -9.59 25.60
N ASN A 345 -15.59 -10.77 25.49
CA ASN A 345 -14.48 -11.02 24.58
C ASN A 345 -14.87 -10.79 23.11
N VAL A 346 -16.01 -11.33 22.67
CA VAL A 346 -16.49 -11.12 21.28
C VAL A 346 -16.81 -9.64 21.05
N ARG A 347 -17.56 -9.00 21.95
CA ARG A 347 -17.93 -7.58 21.84
C ARG A 347 -16.70 -6.66 21.76
N ALA A 348 -15.70 -6.89 22.62
CA ALA A 348 -14.48 -6.08 22.63
C ALA A 348 -13.62 -6.29 21.37
N ASN A 349 -13.55 -7.53 20.83
CA ASN A 349 -12.87 -7.78 19.55
C ASN A 349 -13.58 -7.13 18.37
N LEU A 350 -14.92 -7.12 18.35
CA LEU A 350 -15.68 -6.41 17.31
C LEU A 350 -15.41 -4.90 17.36
N TYR A 351 -15.37 -4.30 18.55
CA TYR A 351 -14.99 -2.90 18.70
C TYR A 351 -13.54 -2.62 18.30
N PHE A 352 -12.60 -3.51 18.63
CA PHE A 352 -11.21 -3.40 18.20
C PHE A 352 -11.10 -3.45 16.67
N LYS A 353 -11.77 -4.42 16.02
CA LYS A 353 -11.81 -4.54 14.55
C LYS A 353 -12.43 -3.30 13.89
N LYS A 354 -13.55 -2.82 14.43
CA LYS A 354 -14.23 -1.61 13.97
C LYS A 354 -13.30 -0.39 14.06
N ALA A 355 -12.66 -0.20 15.21
CA ALA A 355 -11.74 0.91 15.43
C ALA A 355 -10.51 0.86 14.49
N ARG A 356 -9.98 -0.33 14.19
CA ARG A 356 -8.88 -0.48 13.23
C ARG A 356 -9.29 -0.10 11.80
N ILE A 357 -10.43 -0.60 11.34
CA ILE A 357 -10.96 -0.27 10.01
C ILE A 357 -11.21 1.25 9.91
N GLU A 358 -11.79 1.85 10.95
CA GLU A 358 -12.00 3.30 11.02
C GLU A 358 -10.68 4.08 11.04
N PHE A 359 -9.66 3.59 11.75
CA PHE A 359 -8.33 4.18 11.79
C PHE A 359 -7.66 4.16 10.41
N GLU A 360 -7.70 3.02 9.72
CA GLU A 360 -7.14 2.83 8.37
C GLU A 360 -7.79 3.76 7.33
N HIS A 361 -9.03 4.20 7.57
CA HIS A 361 -9.75 5.15 6.71
C HIS A 361 -9.75 6.59 7.24
N PHE A 362 -8.81 6.92 8.15
CA PHE A 362 -8.62 8.26 8.72
C PHE A 362 -9.83 8.79 9.53
N MET A 363 -10.75 7.92 9.96
CA MET A 363 -11.93 8.28 10.76
C MET A 363 -11.62 8.30 12.27
N TYR A 364 -10.57 9.03 12.66
CA TYR A 364 -9.95 8.92 13.99
C TYR A 364 -10.90 9.19 15.17
N LYS A 365 -11.82 10.15 15.05
CA LYS A 365 -12.77 10.47 16.13
C LYS A 365 -13.74 9.31 16.40
N VAL A 366 -14.21 8.64 15.33
CA VAL A 366 -15.10 7.49 15.46
C VAL A 366 -14.33 6.25 15.92
N ALA A 367 -13.12 6.04 15.39
CA ALA A 367 -12.22 4.99 15.85
C ALA A 367 -11.93 5.10 17.35
N LEU A 368 -11.74 6.32 17.87
CA LEU A 368 -11.49 6.57 19.29
C LEU A 368 -12.72 6.15 20.12
N ALA A 369 -13.91 6.57 19.70
CA ALA A 369 -15.16 6.19 20.36
C ALA A 369 -15.41 4.66 20.32
N SER A 370 -15.08 4.00 19.20
CA SER A 370 -15.15 2.54 19.09
C SER A 370 -14.18 1.86 20.06
N THR A 371 -12.95 2.37 20.16
CA THR A 371 -11.94 1.86 21.09
C THR A 371 -12.35 2.03 22.56
N GLU A 372 -12.89 3.20 22.91
CA GLU A 372 -13.41 3.48 24.25
C GLU A 372 -14.54 2.52 24.65
N LYS A 373 -15.47 2.23 23.73
CA LYS A 373 -16.51 1.21 23.95
C LYS A 373 -15.93 -0.18 24.18
N GLY A 374 -14.88 -0.55 23.43
CA GLY A 374 -14.16 -1.82 23.61
C GLY A 374 -13.51 -1.94 25.00
N ILE A 375 -12.81 -0.89 25.45
CA ILE A 375 -12.18 -0.84 26.78
C ILE A 375 -13.24 -0.87 27.87
N GLN A 376 -14.29 -0.06 27.74
CA GLN A 376 -15.39 0.00 28.68
C GLN A 376 -16.07 -1.35 28.85
N CYS A 377 -16.25 -2.10 27.75
CA CYS A 377 -16.81 -3.46 27.78
C CYS A 377 -16.00 -4.41 28.68
N ILE A 378 -14.66 -4.34 28.62
CA ILE A 378 -13.77 -5.16 29.44
C ILE A 378 -13.72 -4.65 30.90
N ASP A 379 -13.71 -3.33 31.09
CA ASP A 379 -13.52 -2.69 32.40
C ASP A 379 -14.75 -2.73 33.32
N GLN A 380 -15.91 -3.15 32.81
CA GLN A 380 -17.13 -3.34 33.60
C GLN A 380 -16.99 -4.42 34.69
N ASP A 381 -16.17 -5.45 34.46
CA ASP A 381 -15.93 -6.53 35.43
C ASP A 381 -14.42 -6.71 35.69
N PRO A 382 -13.92 -6.41 36.91
CA PRO A 382 -12.53 -6.61 37.29
C PRO A 382 -12.00 -8.04 37.10
N SER A 383 -12.88 -9.05 37.18
CA SER A 383 -12.55 -10.46 36.94
C SER A 383 -12.27 -10.71 35.45
N ILE A 384 -13.07 -10.12 34.56
CA ILE A 384 -12.90 -10.25 33.11
C ILE A 384 -11.67 -9.45 32.66
N LYS A 385 -11.45 -8.24 33.21
CA LYS A 385 -10.25 -7.44 32.94
C LYS A 385 -8.96 -8.24 33.12
N LYS A 386 -8.84 -9.03 34.20
CA LYS A 386 -7.68 -9.87 34.47
C LYS A 386 -7.53 -11.05 33.50
N GLN A 387 -8.63 -11.47 32.87
CA GLN A 387 -8.66 -12.61 31.93
C GLN A 387 -8.43 -12.18 30.48
N LEU A 388 -8.66 -10.91 30.14
CA LEU A 388 -8.45 -10.35 28.79
C LEU A 388 -7.38 -9.22 28.74
N PRO A 389 -6.21 -9.35 29.39
CA PRO A 389 -5.27 -8.24 29.51
C PRO A 389 -4.67 -7.82 28.17
N ARG A 390 -4.43 -8.77 27.26
CA ARG A 390 -3.83 -8.49 25.95
C ARG A 390 -4.76 -7.69 25.04
N LEU A 391 -6.02 -8.10 24.92
CA LEU A 391 -7.01 -7.39 24.12
C LEU A 391 -7.24 -5.97 24.68
N ARG A 392 -7.31 -5.85 26.01
CA ARG A 392 -7.41 -4.56 26.68
C ARG A 392 -6.20 -3.66 26.39
N ILE A 393 -4.98 -4.17 26.51
CA ILE A 393 -3.76 -3.42 26.21
C ILE A 393 -3.72 -3.01 24.74
N ALA A 394 -4.12 -3.88 23.80
CA ALA A 394 -4.20 -3.54 22.38
C ALA A 394 -5.20 -2.40 22.10
N LEU A 395 -6.38 -2.45 22.72
CA LEU A 395 -7.34 -1.34 22.67
C LEU A 395 -6.75 -0.06 23.29
N MET A 396 -6.07 -0.14 24.44
CA MET A 396 -5.44 1.04 25.05
C MET A 396 -4.32 1.63 24.17
N GLN A 397 -3.52 0.79 23.50
CA GLN A 397 -2.50 1.24 22.55
C GLN A 397 -3.13 2.01 21.39
N LEU A 398 -4.22 1.46 20.80
CA LEU A 398 -4.97 2.12 19.74
C LEU A 398 -5.62 3.42 20.24
N GLN A 399 -6.16 3.42 21.46
CA GLN A 399 -6.73 4.61 22.10
C GLN A 399 -5.68 5.72 22.25
N ALA A 400 -4.49 5.37 22.72
CA ALA A 400 -3.39 6.31 22.91
C ALA A 400 -2.86 6.86 21.58
N GLU A 401 -2.79 6.03 20.55
CA GLU A 401 -2.43 6.47 19.20
C GLU A 401 -3.50 7.42 18.62
N LEU A 402 -4.77 7.07 18.72
CA LEU A 402 -5.87 7.91 18.25
C LEU A 402 -5.95 9.25 18.98
N ALA A 403 -5.78 9.23 20.31
CA ALA A 403 -5.68 10.44 21.12
C ALA A 403 -4.51 11.33 20.70
N TRP A 404 -3.37 10.71 20.38
CA TRP A 404 -2.19 11.40 19.86
C TRP A 404 -2.45 12.01 18.47
N ARG A 405 -3.01 11.24 17.54
CA ARG A 405 -3.34 11.71 16.16
C ARG A 405 -4.33 12.87 16.15
N LEU A 406 -5.32 12.85 17.04
CA LEU A 406 -6.31 13.92 17.16
C LEU A 406 -5.75 15.20 17.78
N ARG A 407 -4.73 15.09 18.65
CA ARG A 407 -4.10 16.23 19.35
C ARG A 407 -5.07 17.10 20.17
N GLU A 408 -6.18 16.52 20.61
CA GLU A 408 -7.22 17.21 21.40
C GLU A 408 -6.96 17.14 22.92
N MET A 409 -6.10 16.23 23.37
CA MET A 409 -5.76 16.05 24.78
C MET A 409 -4.54 16.89 25.18
N SER A 410 -4.49 17.29 26.45
CA SER A 410 -3.29 17.91 27.02
C SER A 410 -2.12 16.93 27.08
N VAL A 411 -0.90 17.47 27.07
CA VAL A 411 0.34 16.67 27.20
C VAL A 411 0.33 15.77 28.44
N ASP A 412 -0.17 16.28 29.58
CA ASP A 412 -0.20 15.50 30.82
C ASP A 412 -1.19 14.34 30.74
N GLN A 413 -2.33 14.52 30.05
CA GLN A 413 -3.29 13.44 29.81
C GLN A 413 -2.72 12.37 28.88
N LEU A 414 -2.03 12.78 27.80
CA LEU A 414 -1.39 11.85 26.86
C LEU A 414 -0.28 11.06 27.57
N ILE A 415 0.57 11.72 28.36
CA ILE A 415 1.60 11.08 29.18
C ILE A 415 0.96 10.10 30.17
N HIS A 416 -0.14 10.50 30.81
CA HIS A 416 -0.83 9.67 31.79
C HIS A 416 -1.36 8.35 31.17
N ILE A 417 -2.03 8.42 30.02
CA ILE A 417 -2.52 7.24 29.30
C ILE A 417 -1.35 6.30 28.96
N ASN A 418 -0.27 6.83 28.40
CA ASN A 418 0.90 6.05 28.00
C ASN A 418 1.60 5.39 29.19
N ASN A 419 1.78 6.11 30.30
CA ASN A 419 2.32 5.52 31.53
C ASN A 419 1.42 4.42 32.10
N GLY A 420 0.09 4.57 31.99
CA GLY A 420 -0.86 3.53 32.34
C GLY A 420 -0.67 2.26 31.51
N ILE A 421 -0.44 2.41 30.20
CA ILE A 421 -0.15 1.28 29.29
C ILE A 421 1.17 0.60 29.68
N VAL A 422 2.23 1.37 29.95
CA VAL A 422 3.52 0.82 30.43
C VAL A 422 3.31 -0.03 31.68
N SER A 423 2.56 0.47 32.66
CA SER A 423 2.26 -0.27 33.90
C SER A 423 1.52 -1.59 33.63
N GLU A 424 0.53 -1.59 32.73
CA GLU A 424 -0.24 -2.79 32.39
C GLU A 424 0.61 -3.79 31.59
N ILE A 425 1.49 -3.32 30.70
CA ILE A 425 2.44 -4.18 29.97
C ILE A 425 3.38 -4.89 30.95
N TRP A 426 4.00 -4.17 31.88
CA TRP A 426 4.88 -4.76 32.89
C TRP A 426 4.17 -5.75 33.80
N HIS A 427 2.87 -5.56 34.04
CA HIS A 427 2.08 -6.44 34.89
C HIS A 427 1.67 -7.74 34.19
N TYR A 428 1.24 -7.67 32.93
CA TYR A 428 0.59 -8.80 32.25
C TYR A 428 1.45 -9.52 31.21
N PHE A 429 2.48 -8.89 30.64
CA PHE A 429 3.35 -9.54 29.66
C PHE A 429 4.54 -10.20 30.34
N THR A 430 4.44 -11.52 30.57
CA THR A 430 5.52 -12.30 31.18
C THR A 430 6.64 -12.64 30.21
N ASP A 431 6.33 -12.83 28.93
CA ASP A 431 7.34 -13.05 27.89
C ASP A 431 8.16 -11.79 27.65
N THR A 432 9.49 -11.92 27.58
CA THR A 432 10.40 -10.77 27.47
C THR A 432 10.33 -10.13 26.09
N SER A 433 10.30 -10.93 25.02
CA SER A 433 10.28 -10.42 23.64
C SER A 433 8.98 -9.65 23.36
N GLN A 434 7.83 -10.24 23.66
CA GLN A 434 6.52 -9.60 23.52
C GLN A 434 6.41 -8.34 24.37
N ARG A 435 6.96 -8.34 25.59
CA ARG A 435 6.97 -7.15 26.46
C ARG A 435 7.81 -6.03 25.87
N LEU A 436 9.02 -6.32 25.39
CA LEU A 436 9.90 -5.32 24.77
C LEU A 436 9.24 -4.71 23.53
N HIS A 437 8.64 -5.53 22.67
CA HIS A 437 7.90 -5.06 21.50
C HIS A 437 6.74 -4.12 21.87
N GLN A 438 5.91 -4.49 22.86
CA GLN A 438 4.79 -3.64 23.29
C GLN A 438 5.26 -2.33 23.94
N LEU A 439 6.38 -2.35 24.67
CA LEU A 439 6.96 -1.14 25.26
C LEU A 439 7.54 -0.21 24.20
N GLN A 440 8.17 -0.75 23.15
CA GLN A 440 8.73 0.04 22.06
C GLN A 440 7.68 0.97 21.44
N ILE A 441 6.49 0.44 21.13
CA ILE A 441 5.36 1.21 20.58
C ILE A 441 5.02 2.42 21.46
N VAL A 442 4.97 2.21 22.79
CA VAL A 442 4.67 3.30 23.73
C VAL A 442 5.80 4.33 23.77
N TYR A 443 7.05 3.85 23.75
CA TYR A 443 8.23 4.69 23.88
C TYR A 443 8.40 5.59 22.64
N GLU A 444 8.21 5.04 21.44
CA GLU A 444 8.21 5.78 20.19
C GLU A 444 7.09 6.83 20.16
N ARG A 445 5.85 6.46 20.51
CA ARG A 445 4.75 7.43 20.62
C ARG A 445 5.03 8.54 21.63
N MET A 446 5.61 8.20 22.78
CA MET A 446 6.03 9.19 23.80
C MET A 446 7.07 10.16 23.25
N MET A 447 8.01 9.70 22.42
CA MET A 447 8.99 10.57 21.77
C MET A 447 8.31 11.59 20.85
N HIS A 448 7.35 11.16 20.03
CA HIS A 448 6.58 12.07 19.15
C HIS A 448 5.78 13.10 19.96
N ILE A 449 5.09 12.67 21.02
CA ILE A 449 4.33 13.56 21.92
C ILE A 449 5.27 14.63 22.52
N LEU A 450 6.38 14.20 23.14
CA LEU A 450 7.28 15.11 23.84
C LEU A 450 8.00 16.07 22.88
N TYR A 451 8.30 15.63 21.66
CA TYR A 451 8.86 16.49 20.62
C TYR A 451 7.90 17.60 20.19
N TYR A 452 6.62 17.26 19.94
CA TYR A 452 5.59 18.21 19.55
C TYR A 452 5.30 19.26 20.61
N PHE A 453 5.23 18.86 21.89
CA PHE A 453 5.08 19.77 23.03
C PHE A 453 6.40 20.42 23.49
N GLU A 454 7.50 20.19 22.76
CA GLU A 454 8.82 20.76 23.04
C GLU A 454 9.37 20.48 24.45
N ARG A 455 9.04 19.32 25.03
CA ARG A 455 9.48 18.85 26.35
C ARG A 455 10.88 18.21 26.28
N LYS A 456 11.90 19.03 26.01
CA LYS A 456 13.28 18.58 25.70
C LYS A 456 13.89 17.63 26.73
N ASP A 457 13.80 17.94 28.01
CA ASP A 457 14.45 17.12 29.05
C ASP A 457 13.82 15.72 29.18
N GLU A 458 12.49 15.64 29.09
CA GLU A 458 11.77 14.36 29.08
C GLU A 458 12.01 13.58 27.80
N TYR A 459 12.03 14.26 26.64
CA TYR A 459 12.37 13.64 25.37
C TYR A 459 13.73 12.94 25.45
N GLN A 460 14.77 13.61 25.96
CA GLN A 460 16.10 13.00 26.12
C GLN A 460 16.07 11.77 27.03
N ARG A 461 15.29 11.82 28.12
CA ARG A 461 15.12 10.68 29.02
C ARG A 461 14.45 9.48 28.32
N TRP A 462 13.37 9.72 27.58
CA TRP A 462 12.66 8.66 26.85
C TRP A 462 13.48 8.12 25.67
N SER A 463 14.29 8.97 25.03
CA SER A 463 15.25 8.55 24.00
C SER A 463 16.23 7.53 24.54
N GLY A 464 16.85 7.81 25.69
CA GLY A 464 17.77 6.87 26.34
C GLY A 464 17.09 5.56 26.73
N LEU A 465 15.84 5.61 27.21
CA LEU A 465 15.06 4.40 27.50
C LEU A 465 14.74 3.57 26.26
N LEU A 466 14.48 4.22 25.11
CA LEU A 466 14.24 3.54 23.84
C LEU A 466 15.53 2.91 23.29
N GLU A 467 16.67 3.59 23.40
CA GLU A 467 17.98 3.04 23.05
C GLU A 467 18.33 1.81 23.90
N GLU A 468 18.15 1.89 25.21
CA GLU A 468 18.33 0.74 26.12
C GLU A 468 17.40 -0.43 25.77
N LEU A 469 16.16 -0.14 25.38
CA LEU A 469 15.17 -1.15 24.98
C LEU A 469 15.62 -1.84 23.68
N LYS A 470 16.00 -1.08 22.65
CA LYS A 470 16.48 -1.63 21.36
C LYS A 470 17.73 -2.48 21.55
N ALA A 471 18.67 -2.03 22.38
CA ALA A 471 19.85 -2.83 22.74
C ALA A 471 19.49 -4.15 23.44
N ARG A 472 18.42 -4.20 24.26
CA ARG A 472 17.95 -5.46 24.86
C ARG A 472 17.28 -6.39 23.85
N GLN A 473 16.57 -5.84 22.87
CA GLN A 473 15.97 -6.63 21.79
C GLN A 473 17.05 -7.33 20.97
N GLU A 474 18.12 -6.62 20.58
CA GLU A 474 19.25 -7.20 19.84
C GLU A 474 19.91 -8.38 20.59
N ASN A 475 19.97 -8.32 21.92
CA ASN A 475 20.52 -9.39 22.76
C ASN A 475 19.57 -10.58 22.98
N THR A 476 18.31 -10.49 22.55
CA THR A 476 17.33 -11.59 22.63
C THR A 476 17.17 -12.39 21.33
N VAL A 477 17.93 -12.05 20.28
CA VAL A 477 17.79 -12.56 18.90
C VAL A 477 18.72 -13.76 18.59
N ASP A 478 19.32 -14.42 19.60
CA ASP A 478 20.13 -15.64 19.39
C ASP A 478 19.32 -16.92 19.04
N GLU A 479 18.00 -16.83 18.86
CA GLU A 479 17.18 -17.87 18.22
C GLU A 479 16.60 -17.29 16.92
N GLU A 480 17.06 -17.83 15.79
CA GLU A 480 16.68 -17.43 14.43
C GLU A 480 15.15 -17.43 14.25
N ASP A 481 14.56 -16.23 14.24
CA ASP A 481 13.21 -16.00 13.71
C ASP A 481 13.24 -14.77 12.81
N GLU A 482 13.63 -14.98 11.55
CA GLU A 482 13.63 -13.96 10.48
C GLU A 482 12.19 -13.51 10.09
N SER A 483 11.15 -13.91 10.84
CA SER A 483 9.77 -13.47 10.61
C SER A 483 9.37 -12.18 11.34
N ALA A 484 10.22 -11.63 12.22
CA ALA A 484 9.86 -10.52 13.11
C ALA A 484 10.26 -9.11 12.62
N HIS A 485 10.65 -8.96 11.35
CA HIS A 485 10.76 -7.63 10.72
C HIS A 485 9.56 -7.39 9.80
N MET A 486 8.40 -7.15 10.42
CA MET A 486 7.27 -6.54 9.71
C MET A 486 7.12 -5.12 10.27
N ASP A 487 7.49 -4.14 9.44
CA ASP A 487 7.35 -2.71 9.69
C ASP A 487 5.92 -2.39 10.12
N TYR A 488 5.73 -2.21 11.41
CA TYR A 488 4.42 -1.88 11.97
C TYR A 488 4.17 -0.37 11.98
N TRP A 489 5.20 0.44 11.69
CA TRP A 489 5.19 1.91 11.79
C TRP A 489 6.18 2.61 10.83
N SER A 490 6.45 2.10 9.63
CA SER A 490 7.17 2.93 8.65
C SER A 490 6.25 4.06 8.16
N ALA A 491 6.66 5.30 8.40
CA ALA A 491 5.94 6.50 7.96
C ALA A 491 6.18 6.82 6.46
N VAL A 492 6.61 5.83 5.66
CA VAL A 492 6.90 6.01 4.22
C VAL A 492 6.41 4.78 3.47
N SER A 493 5.15 4.83 3.03
CA SER A 493 4.58 4.05 1.92
C SER A 493 3.09 4.39 1.83
N TYR A 494 2.77 5.57 1.32
CA TYR A 494 1.49 5.76 0.64
C TYR A 494 1.61 5.00 -0.68
N ASP A 495 1.04 3.79 -0.75
CA ASP A 495 0.56 3.28 -2.04
C ASP A 495 -0.46 2.15 -1.86
N TYR A 496 -1.44 2.16 -2.76
CA TYR A 496 -2.63 1.30 -2.77
C TYR A 496 -2.29 -0.19 -2.91
N ALA A 497 -2.76 -1.03 -1.98
CA ALA A 497 -3.19 -2.40 -2.29
C ALA A 497 -3.99 -2.99 -1.13
N VAL A 498 -5.24 -3.32 -1.42
CA VAL A 498 -6.13 -4.05 -0.51
C VAL A 498 -5.68 -5.50 -0.42
N ASP A 499 -5.09 -5.89 0.71
CA ASP A 499 -5.03 -7.30 1.11
C ASP A 499 -5.88 -7.50 2.38
N THR A 500 -7.11 -8.01 2.18
CA THR A 500 -8.03 -8.32 3.28
C THR A 500 -7.68 -9.60 4.04
N ASN A 501 -6.50 -10.20 3.82
CA ASN A 501 -6.04 -11.40 4.51
C ASN A 501 -4.86 -11.22 5.48
N THR A 502 -4.37 -10.00 5.71
CA THR A 502 -3.37 -9.77 6.77
C THR A 502 -4.04 -9.42 8.10
N ILE A 503 -4.47 -10.46 8.80
CA ILE A 503 -4.33 -10.44 10.26
C ILE A 503 -2.83 -10.27 10.51
N PRO A 504 -2.38 -9.22 11.22
CA PRO A 504 -0.99 -9.16 11.60
C PRO A 504 -0.63 -10.39 12.44
N GLY A 505 0.47 -11.05 12.08
CA GLY A 505 0.97 -12.30 12.67
C GLY A 505 1.41 -12.25 14.13
N PHE A 506 0.73 -11.48 14.99
CA PHE A 506 0.93 -11.48 16.44
C PHE A 506 -0.38 -11.71 17.20
N MET A 507 -0.97 -12.88 16.97
CA MET A 507 -1.96 -13.48 17.86
C MET A 507 -1.66 -14.94 18.15
N LEU A 508 -0.40 -15.30 18.41
CA LEU A 508 -0.05 -16.55 19.08
C LEU A 508 1.19 -16.34 19.95
N PRO A 509 1.16 -16.66 21.26
CA PRO A 509 2.15 -17.55 21.82
C PRO A 509 1.72 -18.96 21.46
N GLU A 510 2.53 -19.65 20.67
CA GLU A 510 2.49 -21.11 20.64
C GLU A 510 2.66 -21.62 22.08
N GLY A 511 1.63 -22.32 22.56
CA GLY A 511 1.54 -22.72 23.95
C GLY A 511 0.14 -23.13 24.38
N SER A 512 -0.49 -24.04 23.64
CA SER A 512 -1.60 -24.90 24.08
C SER A 512 -2.87 -24.23 24.64
N LYS A 513 -3.73 -23.73 23.74
CA LYS A 513 -5.17 -24.05 23.84
C LYS A 513 -5.42 -25.09 22.75
N SER A 514 -5.94 -26.27 23.08
CA SER A 514 -6.36 -27.21 22.04
C SER A 514 -7.55 -26.58 21.32
N LEU A 515 -7.27 -25.94 20.19
CA LEU A 515 -8.30 -25.58 19.22
C LEU A 515 -9.05 -26.86 18.88
N MET A 516 -10.36 -26.76 18.72
CA MET A 516 -11.11 -27.90 18.23
C MET A 516 -10.69 -28.15 16.79
N GLU A 517 -9.89 -29.17 16.59
CA GLU A 517 -9.45 -29.57 15.27
C GLU A 517 -10.44 -30.58 14.73
N VAL A 518 -10.91 -30.28 13.54
CA VAL A 518 -11.81 -31.17 12.82
C VAL A 518 -11.17 -31.53 11.50
N THR A 519 -11.13 -32.81 11.21
CA THR A 519 -10.58 -33.32 9.96
C THR A 519 -11.73 -33.67 9.04
N VAL A 520 -11.77 -33.03 7.87
CA VAL A 520 -12.75 -33.36 6.83
C VAL A 520 -12.03 -34.06 5.69
N MET A 521 -12.41 -35.31 5.43
CA MET A 521 -11.89 -36.12 4.35
C MET A 521 -12.56 -35.68 3.04
N VAL A 522 -11.75 -35.10 2.17
CA VAL A 522 -12.15 -34.64 0.84
C VAL A 522 -11.56 -35.61 -0.19
N PRO A 523 -12.36 -36.12 -1.15
CA PRO A 523 -11.80 -36.87 -2.27
C PRO A 523 -10.91 -35.94 -3.10
N VAL A 524 -9.67 -36.35 -3.38
CA VAL A 524 -8.72 -35.64 -4.25
C VAL A 524 -7.98 -36.67 -5.08
N ASP A 525 -8.18 -36.64 -6.40
CA ASP A 525 -7.42 -37.47 -7.35
C ASP A 525 -7.47 -38.99 -7.08
N GLY A 526 -8.57 -39.50 -6.51
CA GLY A 526 -8.76 -40.93 -6.20
C GLY A 526 -8.34 -41.35 -4.79
N GLU A 527 -7.82 -40.41 -3.99
CA GLU A 527 -7.48 -40.62 -2.58
C GLU A 527 -8.31 -39.68 -1.70
N ASN A 528 -8.68 -40.12 -0.49
CA ASN A 528 -9.31 -39.23 0.49
C ASN A 528 -8.22 -38.50 1.28
N LYS A 529 -8.15 -37.17 1.12
CA LYS A 529 -7.19 -36.31 1.81
C LYS A 529 -7.87 -35.53 2.92
N GLY A 530 -7.24 -35.47 4.09
CA GLY A 530 -7.76 -34.74 5.24
C GLY A 530 -7.50 -33.25 5.11
N VAL A 531 -8.54 -32.43 5.19
CA VAL A 531 -8.44 -30.99 5.42
C VAL A 531 -8.62 -30.77 6.92
N ILE A 532 -7.56 -30.32 7.59
CA ILE A 532 -7.62 -29.98 9.01
C ILE A 532 -8.10 -28.54 9.13
N VAL A 533 -9.21 -28.35 9.81
CA VAL A 533 -9.77 -27.03 10.09
C VAL A 533 -9.65 -26.77 11.59
N PRO A 534 -8.78 -25.82 12.01
CA PRO A 534 -8.78 -25.37 13.39
C PRO A 534 -10.03 -24.51 13.63
N ILE A 535 -10.83 -24.89 14.62
CA ILE A 535 -12.01 -24.14 15.03
C ILE A 535 -11.61 -23.23 16.19
N ASP A 536 -11.60 -21.94 15.90
CA ASP A 536 -11.21 -20.85 16.78
C ASP A 536 -12.33 -20.33 17.68
N ASN A 537 -13.58 -20.76 17.42
CA ASN A 537 -14.78 -20.17 17.98
C ASN A 537 -15.91 -21.21 18.19
N ASP A 538 -16.54 -21.19 19.36
CA ASP A 538 -17.50 -22.21 19.84
C ASP A 538 -18.92 -22.11 19.24
N ILE A 539 -19.15 -21.26 18.23
CA ILE A 539 -20.49 -21.03 17.63
C ILE A 539 -20.54 -21.16 16.10
N ARG A 540 -19.46 -21.65 15.47
CA ARG A 540 -19.42 -21.86 14.02
C ARG A 540 -20.44 -22.92 13.58
N SER A 541 -21.10 -22.72 12.44
CA SER A 541 -22.04 -23.68 11.87
C SER A 541 -21.38 -24.68 10.91
N ILE A 542 -22.03 -25.81 10.67
CA ILE A 542 -21.62 -26.78 9.64
C ILE A 542 -21.57 -26.13 8.25
N GLY A 543 -22.46 -25.18 7.95
CA GLY A 543 -22.43 -24.40 6.70
C GLY A 543 -21.17 -23.54 6.56
N TRP A 544 -20.70 -22.93 7.65
CA TRP A 544 -19.40 -22.25 7.66
C TRP A 544 -18.25 -23.24 7.44
N LEU A 545 -18.30 -24.41 8.09
CA LEU A 545 -17.27 -25.43 7.95
C LEU A 545 -17.17 -25.94 6.51
N ILE A 546 -18.30 -26.14 5.83
CA ILE A 546 -18.35 -26.49 4.41
C ILE A 546 -17.60 -25.44 3.59
N GLY A 547 -17.91 -24.15 3.78
CA GLY A 547 -17.22 -23.07 3.07
C GLY A 547 -15.70 -23.08 3.33
N LYS A 548 -15.29 -23.27 4.59
CA LYS A 548 -13.88 -23.26 4.97
C LYS A 548 -13.12 -24.48 4.46
N VAL A 549 -13.75 -25.66 4.44
CA VAL A 549 -13.16 -26.88 3.84
C VAL A 549 -12.97 -26.70 2.33
N THR A 550 -13.94 -26.10 1.64
CA THR A 550 -13.82 -25.83 0.20
C THR A 550 -12.68 -24.87 -0.11
N GLU A 551 -12.52 -23.80 0.68
CA GLU A 551 -11.41 -22.83 0.58
C GLU A 551 -10.05 -23.51 0.84
N LEU A 552 -9.91 -24.21 1.97
CA LEU A 552 -8.66 -24.86 2.37
C LEU A 552 -8.29 -26.01 1.43
N ALA A 553 -9.25 -26.73 0.84
CA ALA A 553 -8.98 -27.75 -0.16
C ALA A 553 -8.37 -27.16 -1.44
N TRP A 554 -8.80 -25.96 -1.84
CA TRP A 554 -8.21 -25.22 -2.96
C TRP A 554 -6.78 -24.77 -2.64
N GLU A 555 -6.56 -24.26 -1.43
CA GLU A 555 -5.24 -23.81 -0.97
C GLU A 555 -4.25 -24.96 -0.78
N GLN A 556 -4.66 -26.10 -0.23
CA GLN A 556 -3.77 -27.21 0.11
C GLN A 556 -3.59 -28.20 -1.05
N TYR A 557 -4.66 -28.46 -1.82
CA TYR A 557 -4.70 -29.55 -2.80
C TYR A 557 -5.03 -29.08 -4.24
N GLY A 558 -5.34 -27.79 -4.42
CA GLY A 558 -5.67 -27.20 -5.71
C GLY A 558 -7.01 -27.65 -6.29
N VAL A 559 -7.87 -28.26 -5.48
CA VAL A 559 -9.22 -28.66 -5.88
C VAL A 559 -10.24 -27.96 -5.01
N GLU A 560 -11.25 -27.36 -5.64
CA GLU A 560 -12.35 -26.69 -4.93
C GLU A 560 -13.59 -27.61 -5.00
N PRO A 561 -13.84 -28.45 -3.96
CA PRO A 561 -14.96 -29.38 -3.96
C PRO A 561 -16.31 -28.65 -3.82
N CYS A 562 -17.29 -29.05 -4.62
CA CYS A 562 -18.69 -28.68 -4.44
C CYS A 562 -19.31 -29.61 -3.39
N VAL A 563 -19.11 -29.27 -2.11
CA VAL A 563 -19.61 -30.08 -0.99
C VAL A 563 -21.12 -29.90 -0.86
N ASN A 564 -21.85 -31.01 -0.99
CA ASN A 564 -23.31 -31.05 -0.81
C ASN A 564 -23.66 -31.03 0.69
N HIS A 565 -23.05 -31.93 1.44
CA HIS A 565 -23.15 -31.99 2.90
C HIS A 565 -21.93 -32.72 3.49
N LEU A 566 -21.74 -32.54 4.80
CA LEU A 566 -20.78 -33.32 5.58
C LEU A 566 -21.52 -34.46 6.28
N GLN A 567 -20.84 -35.60 6.44
CA GLN A 567 -21.39 -36.73 7.18
C GLN A 567 -20.38 -37.31 8.16
N VAL A 568 -20.89 -37.85 9.27
CA VAL A 568 -20.14 -38.67 10.24
C VAL A 568 -20.75 -40.06 10.23
N GLU A 569 -19.95 -41.10 9.99
CA GLU A 569 -20.44 -42.50 9.95
C GLU A 569 -21.71 -42.68 9.08
N SER A 570 -21.72 -42.06 7.89
CA SER A 570 -22.86 -42.06 6.95
C SER A 570 -24.14 -41.33 7.41
N SER A 571 -24.07 -40.55 8.50
CA SER A 571 -25.16 -39.67 8.95
C SER A 571 -24.92 -38.23 8.49
N PRO A 572 -25.80 -37.63 7.67
CA PRO A 572 -25.63 -36.28 7.17
C PRO A 572 -25.85 -35.23 8.26
N LEU A 573 -25.00 -34.21 8.29
CA LEU A 573 -25.09 -33.07 9.20
C LEU A 573 -25.84 -31.91 8.55
N SER A 574 -26.65 -31.22 9.33
CA SER A 574 -27.43 -30.07 8.83
C SER A 574 -26.52 -28.82 8.72
N PRO A 575 -26.57 -28.06 7.61
CA PRO A 575 -25.76 -26.83 7.46
C PRO A 575 -26.00 -25.76 8.54
N HIS A 576 -27.12 -25.82 9.25
CA HIS A 576 -27.48 -24.86 10.31
C HIS A 576 -27.06 -25.31 11.72
N GLU A 577 -26.55 -26.54 11.89
CA GLU A 577 -26.07 -27.03 13.18
C GLU A 577 -24.77 -26.36 13.60
N ILE A 578 -24.59 -26.14 14.91
CA ILE A 578 -23.36 -25.59 15.49
C ILE A 578 -22.35 -26.72 15.67
N ILE A 579 -21.12 -26.53 15.18
CA ILE A 579 -20.09 -27.58 15.11
C ILE A 579 -19.79 -28.19 16.48
N VAL A 580 -19.58 -27.36 17.52
CA VAL A 580 -19.24 -27.84 18.86
C VAL A 580 -20.39 -28.58 19.55
N LEU A 581 -21.62 -28.41 19.07
CA LEU A 581 -22.80 -29.13 19.56
C LEU A 581 -23.07 -30.40 18.75
N ALA A 582 -22.60 -30.44 17.50
CA ALA A 582 -22.84 -31.54 16.57
C ALA A 582 -21.77 -32.63 16.63
N ILE A 583 -20.51 -32.29 16.92
CA ILE A 583 -19.36 -33.21 16.85
C ILE A 583 -18.33 -32.97 17.98
N SER A 584 -17.49 -33.98 18.27
CA SER A 584 -16.42 -33.93 19.29
C SER A 584 -15.03 -33.62 18.71
N GLN A 585 -14.07 -33.23 19.56
CA GLN A 585 -12.66 -33.03 19.16
C GLN A 585 -12.13 -34.22 18.35
N GLY A 586 -11.47 -33.95 17.22
CA GLY A 586 -10.82 -35.00 16.42
C GLY A 586 -11.80 -35.89 15.64
N THR A 587 -13.07 -35.50 15.56
CA THR A 587 -14.04 -36.21 14.70
C THR A 587 -13.60 -36.08 13.26
N VAL A 588 -13.54 -37.23 12.57
CA VAL A 588 -13.28 -37.29 11.13
C VAL A 588 -14.63 -37.28 10.41
N MET A 589 -14.83 -36.29 9.56
CA MET A 589 -16.01 -36.19 8.70
C MET A 589 -15.67 -36.54 7.27
N GLU A 590 -16.66 -37.00 6.52
CA GLU A 590 -16.56 -37.21 5.08
C GLU A 590 -17.31 -36.10 4.35
N ALA A 591 -16.66 -35.48 3.38
CA ALA A 591 -17.33 -34.55 2.47
C ALA A 591 -18.00 -35.34 1.34
N VAL A 592 -19.33 -35.29 1.28
CA VAL A 592 -20.08 -35.79 0.12
C VAL A 592 -20.12 -34.68 -0.92
N ILE A 593 -19.44 -34.90 -2.04
CA ILE A 593 -19.26 -33.89 -3.10
C ILE A 593 -20.11 -34.22 -4.32
N ASP A 594 -20.70 -33.19 -4.93
CA ASP A 594 -21.40 -33.30 -6.22
C ASP A 594 -20.45 -33.17 -7.42
N GLY A 595 -19.19 -32.80 -7.17
CA GLY A 595 -18.14 -32.59 -8.15
C GLY A 595 -17.13 -31.54 -7.68
N TYR A 596 -16.35 -31.00 -8.62
CA TYR A 596 -15.43 -29.90 -8.37
C TYR A 596 -15.84 -28.67 -9.16
N LYS A 597 -15.60 -27.49 -8.58
CA LYS A 597 -15.82 -26.23 -9.26
C LYS A 597 -14.86 -26.13 -10.44
N LYS A 598 -15.39 -25.76 -11.61
CA LYS A 598 -14.58 -25.60 -12.81
C LYS A 598 -13.69 -24.36 -12.66
N LYS A 599 -12.38 -24.55 -12.83
CA LYS A 599 -11.36 -23.51 -12.82
C LYS A 599 -10.73 -23.37 -14.20
N THR A 600 -10.27 -22.17 -14.51
CA THR A 600 -9.49 -21.90 -15.71
C THR A 600 -8.09 -22.51 -15.58
N PRO A 601 -7.42 -22.85 -16.69
CA PRO A 601 -6.04 -23.34 -16.67
C PRO A 601 -5.07 -22.37 -15.96
N VAL A 602 -5.32 -21.06 -16.08
CA VAL A 602 -4.53 -20.01 -15.42
C VAL A 602 -4.69 -20.05 -13.90
N GLU A 603 -5.93 -20.14 -13.40
CA GLU A 603 -6.18 -20.24 -11.96
C GLU A 603 -5.52 -21.48 -11.36
N ILE A 604 -5.54 -22.62 -12.07
CA ILE A 604 -4.88 -23.86 -11.63
C ILE A 604 -3.36 -23.68 -11.59
N TYR A 605 -2.78 -23.03 -12.60
CA TYR A 605 -1.35 -22.77 -12.68
C TYR A 605 -0.85 -21.83 -11.59
N GLN A 606 -1.51 -20.68 -11.38
CA GLN A 606 -1.14 -19.70 -10.35
C GLN A 606 -1.23 -20.30 -8.95
N ASN A 607 -2.29 -21.06 -8.68
CA ASN A 607 -2.50 -21.73 -7.41
C ASN A 607 -1.48 -22.86 -7.17
N ALA A 608 -1.10 -23.62 -8.21
CA ALA A 608 -0.01 -24.60 -8.11
C ALA A 608 1.37 -23.96 -7.87
N CYS A 609 1.67 -22.83 -8.53
CA CYS A 609 2.89 -22.06 -8.29
C CYS A 609 2.95 -21.58 -6.83
N THR A 610 1.85 -21.02 -6.33
CA THR A 610 1.73 -20.55 -4.95
C THR A 610 1.96 -21.68 -3.94
N ARG A 611 1.31 -22.83 -4.12
CA ARG A 611 1.47 -23.99 -3.21
C ARG A 611 2.88 -24.56 -3.17
N LEU A 612 3.58 -24.53 -4.30
CA LEU A 612 4.91 -25.11 -4.46
C LEU A 612 6.03 -24.08 -4.26
N GLY A 613 5.69 -22.83 -3.94
CA GLY A 613 6.65 -21.75 -3.69
C GLY A 613 7.44 -21.35 -4.94
N LEU A 614 6.80 -21.40 -6.12
CA LEU A 614 7.43 -21.10 -7.41
C LEU A 614 6.90 -19.77 -7.98
N PRO A 615 7.76 -18.96 -8.64
CA PRO A 615 7.32 -17.73 -9.28
C PRO A 615 6.46 -18.03 -10.52
N VAL A 616 5.41 -17.24 -10.72
CA VAL A 616 4.54 -17.36 -11.90
C VAL A 616 5.28 -16.84 -13.14
N LEU A 617 5.36 -17.66 -14.19
CA LEU A 617 5.97 -17.27 -15.46
C LEU A 617 4.90 -16.68 -16.38
N SER A 618 5.07 -15.39 -16.73
CA SER A 618 4.12 -14.67 -17.61
C SER A 618 3.96 -15.31 -18.98
N THR A 619 5.02 -15.97 -19.49
CA THR A 619 5.00 -16.74 -20.74
C THR A 619 4.01 -17.92 -20.68
N VAL A 620 4.03 -18.67 -19.59
CA VAL A 620 3.14 -19.82 -19.35
C VAL A 620 1.72 -19.34 -19.09
N GLU A 621 1.56 -18.29 -18.28
CA GLU A 621 0.26 -17.73 -17.94
C GLU A 621 -0.50 -17.25 -19.19
N ASN A 622 0.17 -16.52 -20.08
CA ASN A 622 -0.43 -16.04 -21.32
C ASN A 622 -0.88 -17.19 -22.23
N VAL A 623 -0.06 -18.25 -22.37
CA VAL A 623 -0.42 -19.44 -23.15
C VAL A 623 -1.64 -20.16 -22.57
N LEU A 624 -1.72 -20.26 -21.24
CA LEU A 624 -2.83 -20.90 -20.55
C LEU A 624 -4.12 -20.07 -20.58
N ARG A 625 -4.01 -18.75 -20.65
CA ARG A 625 -5.15 -17.82 -20.76
C ARG A 625 -5.90 -18.03 -22.07
N ASP A 626 -5.16 -18.24 -23.16
CA ASP A 626 -5.69 -18.46 -24.51
C ASP A 626 -5.99 -19.93 -24.83
N TYR A 627 -5.84 -20.83 -23.84
CA TYR A 627 -6.01 -22.26 -24.06
C TYR A 627 -7.49 -22.68 -24.02
N HIS A 628 -7.95 -23.29 -25.12
CA HIS A 628 -9.33 -23.76 -25.28
C HIS A 628 -9.46 -25.26 -25.60
N GLY A 629 -8.37 -26.03 -25.55
CA GLY A 629 -8.36 -27.47 -25.82
C GLY A 629 -7.48 -27.89 -27.00
N GLY A 630 -7.05 -29.15 -27.00
CA GLY A 630 -6.44 -29.82 -28.16
C GLY A 630 -4.97 -29.48 -28.46
N VAL A 631 -4.52 -28.23 -28.31
CA VAL A 631 -3.13 -27.83 -28.59
C VAL A 631 -2.58 -26.94 -27.48
N LEU A 632 -1.50 -27.35 -26.84
CA LEU A 632 -0.79 -26.56 -25.83
C LEU A 632 0.66 -26.35 -26.25
N LYS A 633 1.09 -25.08 -26.36
CA LYS A 633 2.43 -24.70 -26.82
C LYS A 633 3.18 -23.91 -25.77
N LEU A 634 4.12 -24.56 -25.11
CA LEU A 634 4.98 -24.01 -24.07
C LEU A 634 6.43 -23.93 -24.55
N SER A 635 6.62 -23.68 -25.85
CA SER A 635 7.94 -23.57 -26.45
C SER A 635 8.69 -22.36 -25.90
N GLY A 636 9.92 -22.55 -25.42
CA GLY A 636 10.77 -21.45 -24.95
C GLY A 636 10.24 -20.74 -23.70
N ALA A 637 9.36 -21.40 -22.93
CA ALA A 637 8.73 -20.81 -21.75
C ALA A 637 9.70 -20.64 -20.56
N GLY A 638 10.90 -21.21 -20.63
CA GLY A 638 11.91 -21.17 -19.56
C GLY A 638 11.69 -22.22 -18.48
N LEU A 639 10.90 -23.25 -18.77
CA LEU A 639 10.55 -24.31 -17.82
C LEU A 639 11.74 -25.24 -17.55
N SER A 640 11.83 -25.72 -16.32
CA SER A 640 12.87 -26.62 -15.83
C SER A 640 12.28 -27.75 -14.99
N SER A 641 13.11 -28.64 -14.45
CA SER A 641 12.67 -29.69 -13.51
C SER A 641 11.93 -29.14 -12.28
N ARG A 642 12.20 -27.90 -11.88
CA ARG A 642 11.46 -27.25 -10.78
C ARG A 642 9.98 -27.06 -11.11
N ASP A 643 9.67 -26.87 -12.38
CA ASP A 643 8.33 -26.51 -12.87
C ASP A 643 7.53 -27.75 -13.31
N ALA A 644 8.17 -28.91 -13.42
CA ALA A 644 7.56 -30.14 -13.91
C ALA A 644 6.35 -30.58 -13.07
N THR A 645 6.44 -30.49 -11.74
CA THR A 645 5.33 -30.85 -10.83
C THR A 645 4.14 -29.89 -10.97
N VAL A 646 4.39 -28.59 -11.11
CA VAL A 646 3.33 -27.59 -11.39
C VAL A 646 2.63 -27.92 -12.70
N MET A 647 3.42 -28.13 -13.76
CA MET A 647 2.87 -28.41 -15.08
C MET A 647 2.11 -29.72 -15.12
N THR A 648 2.56 -30.76 -14.40
CA THR A 648 1.83 -32.02 -14.26
C THR A 648 0.44 -31.82 -13.65
N GLN A 649 0.33 -30.99 -12.61
CA GLN A 649 -0.97 -30.67 -11.98
C GLN A 649 -1.90 -29.91 -12.92
N VAL A 650 -1.36 -29.01 -13.76
CA VAL A 650 -2.14 -28.31 -14.80
C VAL A 650 -2.61 -29.31 -15.85
N LEU A 651 -1.69 -30.10 -16.42
CA LEU A 651 -1.98 -31.06 -17.49
C LEU A 651 -3.05 -32.09 -17.11
N LYS A 652 -3.11 -32.50 -15.83
CA LYS A 652 -4.12 -33.41 -15.30
C LYS A 652 -5.55 -32.84 -15.30
N ARG A 653 -5.71 -31.51 -15.30
CA ARG A 653 -6.99 -30.83 -15.06
C ARG A 653 -7.48 -29.97 -16.22
N ILE A 654 -6.69 -29.84 -17.28
CA ILE A 654 -7.10 -29.18 -18.51
C ILE A 654 -7.88 -30.12 -19.44
N PRO A 655 -8.68 -29.57 -20.37
CA PRO A 655 -9.25 -30.33 -21.49
C PRO A 655 -8.23 -31.24 -22.20
N PRO A 656 -8.65 -32.37 -22.80
CA PRO A 656 -7.74 -33.32 -23.44
C PRO A 656 -6.92 -32.69 -24.57
N LEU A 657 -5.67 -33.15 -24.70
CA LEU A 657 -4.68 -32.64 -25.63
C LEU A 657 -4.41 -33.64 -26.78
N ASN A 658 -4.32 -33.12 -28.00
CA ASN A 658 -3.80 -33.85 -29.15
C ASN A 658 -2.34 -33.47 -29.43
N THR A 659 -1.97 -32.21 -29.18
CA THR A 659 -0.63 -31.66 -29.42
C THR A 659 -0.08 -31.00 -28.16
N LEU A 660 1.13 -31.40 -27.77
CA LEU A 660 1.90 -30.80 -26.69
C LEU A 660 3.29 -30.42 -27.20
N ASP A 661 3.61 -29.13 -27.12
CA ASP A 661 4.92 -28.59 -27.48
C ASP A 661 5.63 -28.06 -26.23
N LEU A 662 6.68 -28.77 -25.81
CA LEU A 662 7.55 -28.44 -24.68
C LEU A 662 8.96 -28.09 -25.17
N SER A 663 9.11 -27.69 -26.43
CA SER A 663 10.42 -27.44 -27.03
C SER A 663 11.16 -26.25 -26.39
N ALA A 664 12.48 -26.23 -26.50
CA ALA A 664 13.33 -25.14 -26.00
C ALA A 664 13.16 -24.84 -24.49
N ASN A 665 13.02 -25.89 -23.68
CA ASN A 665 13.01 -25.82 -22.22
C ASN A 665 14.21 -26.59 -21.63
N LEU A 666 14.24 -26.76 -20.30
CA LEU A 666 15.35 -27.37 -19.56
C LEU A 666 14.96 -28.70 -18.91
N PHE A 667 14.03 -29.46 -19.50
CA PHE A 667 13.54 -30.72 -18.94
C PHE A 667 14.51 -31.89 -19.14
N TYR A 668 14.54 -32.78 -18.15
CA TYR A 668 15.20 -34.08 -18.16
C TYR A 668 14.17 -35.21 -18.33
N ASP A 669 14.66 -36.43 -18.55
CA ASP A 669 13.81 -37.58 -18.91
C ASP A 669 12.66 -37.80 -17.93
N GLN A 670 12.94 -37.74 -16.62
CA GLN A 670 11.94 -37.99 -15.58
C GLN A 670 10.83 -36.93 -15.55
N ASP A 671 11.19 -35.66 -15.81
CA ASP A 671 10.23 -34.55 -15.81
C ASP A 671 9.16 -34.75 -16.89
N VAL A 672 9.60 -35.16 -18.09
CA VAL A 672 8.72 -35.42 -19.23
C VAL A 672 7.85 -36.64 -19.00
N ILE A 673 8.41 -37.71 -18.43
CA ILE A 673 7.65 -38.93 -18.11
C ILE A 673 6.51 -38.59 -17.14
N GLU A 674 6.82 -37.86 -16.06
CA GLU A 674 5.83 -37.45 -15.06
C GLU A 674 4.69 -36.65 -15.69
N MET A 675 5.01 -35.63 -16.50
CA MET A 675 4.00 -34.82 -17.18
C MET A 675 3.11 -35.63 -18.11
N LEU A 676 3.68 -36.58 -18.85
CA LEU A 676 2.94 -37.36 -19.85
C LEU A 676 2.01 -38.41 -19.25
N THR A 677 2.26 -38.86 -18.01
CA THR A 677 1.31 -39.75 -17.30
C THR A 677 -0.09 -39.13 -17.17
N SER A 678 -0.17 -37.80 -17.16
CA SER A 678 -1.41 -37.04 -17.00
C SER A 678 -2.09 -36.66 -18.32
N THR A 679 -1.51 -37.04 -19.47
CA THR A 679 -2.00 -36.66 -20.80
C THR A 679 -2.16 -37.89 -21.72
N PRO A 680 -3.13 -38.77 -21.45
CA PRO A 680 -3.35 -39.96 -22.28
C PRO A 680 -3.82 -39.56 -23.68
N GLY A 681 -3.28 -40.21 -24.71
CA GLY A 681 -3.77 -40.08 -26.10
C GLY A 681 -3.16 -38.96 -26.94
N ILE A 682 -2.04 -38.36 -26.51
CA ILE A 682 -1.30 -37.38 -27.31
C ILE A 682 -0.90 -37.95 -28.69
N GLN A 683 -1.10 -37.15 -29.73
CA GLN A 683 -0.78 -37.49 -31.13
C GLN A 683 0.47 -36.75 -31.63
N HIS A 684 0.76 -35.55 -31.13
CA HIS A 684 1.88 -34.74 -31.55
C HIS A 684 2.66 -34.24 -30.34
N LEU A 685 3.93 -34.64 -30.22
CA LEU A 685 4.78 -34.29 -29.10
C LEU A 685 6.08 -33.64 -29.61
N ASP A 686 6.32 -32.39 -29.23
CA ASP A 686 7.56 -31.67 -29.53
C ASP A 686 8.38 -31.50 -28.24
N LEU A 687 9.54 -32.16 -28.19
CA LEU A 687 10.48 -32.15 -27.08
C LEU A 687 11.85 -31.60 -27.52
N LYS A 688 11.91 -30.94 -28.67
CA LYS A 688 13.14 -30.41 -29.24
C LYS A 688 13.86 -29.48 -28.25
N SER A 689 15.20 -29.48 -28.26
CA SER A 689 16.02 -28.53 -27.48
C SER A 689 15.71 -28.58 -25.98
N ASN A 690 15.75 -29.78 -25.40
CA ASN A 690 15.71 -30.03 -23.95
C ASN A 690 17.02 -30.73 -23.51
N ARG A 691 17.04 -31.32 -22.30
CA ARG A 691 18.19 -32.05 -21.75
C ARG A 691 17.96 -33.56 -21.71
N LEU A 692 17.18 -34.07 -22.66
CA LEU A 692 16.77 -35.47 -22.70
C LEU A 692 17.92 -36.39 -23.14
N THR A 693 17.96 -37.58 -22.58
CA THR A 693 18.95 -38.61 -22.92
C THR A 693 18.29 -39.77 -23.66
N HIS A 694 19.09 -40.68 -24.23
CA HIS A 694 18.56 -41.90 -24.86
C HIS A 694 17.64 -42.75 -23.97
N ASN A 695 17.63 -42.56 -22.64
CA ASN A 695 16.73 -43.29 -21.74
C ASN A 695 15.26 -42.91 -21.89
N ILE A 696 14.93 -41.72 -22.41
CA ILE A 696 13.55 -41.29 -22.59
C ILE A 696 12.78 -42.17 -23.59
N ILE A 697 13.46 -42.67 -24.62
CA ILE A 697 12.87 -43.37 -25.77
C ILE A 697 12.00 -44.58 -25.33
N PRO A 698 12.50 -45.56 -24.57
CA PRO A 698 11.69 -46.70 -24.14
C PRO A 698 10.69 -46.36 -23.02
N LEU A 699 10.76 -45.15 -22.46
CA LEU A 699 9.95 -44.73 -21.30
C LEU A 699 8.77 -43.81 -21.69
N LEU A 700 8.72 -43.34 -22.94
CA LEU A 700 7.59 -42.56 -23.47
C LEU A 700 6.43 -43.49 -23.82
N ASP A 701 5.56 -43.77 -22.85
CA ASP A 701 4.36 -44.58 -23.04
C ASP A 701 3.23 -43.78 -23.73
N CYS A 702 3.38 -43.57 -25.04
CA CYS A 702 2.45 -42.81 -25.87
C CYS A 702 2.08 -43.60 -27.15
N PRO A 703 1.19 -44.61 -27.08
CA PRO A 703 0.91 -45.50 -28.21
C PRO A 703 0.19 -44.81 -29.38
N SER A 704 -0.53 -43.72 -29.10
CA SER A 704 -1.28 -42.93 -30.09
C SER A 704 -0.44 -41.89 -30.83
N LEU A 705 0.87 -41.82 -30.56
CA LEU A 705 1.74 -40.79 -31.08
C LEU A 705 1.89 -40.91 -32.61
N LEU A 706 1.57 -39.84 -33.34
CA LEU A 706 1.72 -39.71 -34.79
C LEU A 706 3.01 -38.97 -35.17
N SER A 707 3.45 -38.02 -34.35
CA SER A 707 4.74 -37.34 -34.56
C SER A 707 5.49 -37.03 -33.26
N LEU A 708 6.81 -37.25 -33.29
CA LEU A 708 7.73 -36.97 -32.20
C LEU A 708 8.94 -36.16 -32.71
N ASP A 709 9.28 -35.06 -32.04
CA ASP A 709 10.53 -34.32 -32.29
C ASP A 709 11.41 -34.35 -31.04
N LEU A 710 12.57 -35.02 -31.12
CA LEU A 710 13.58 -35.09 -30.07
C LEU A 710 14.86 -34.34 -30.46
N SER A 711 14.83 -33.55 -31.54
CA SER A 711 16.00 -32.86 -32.08
C SER A 711 16.69 -31.99 -31.01
N PHE A 712 18.00 -31.77 -31.12
CA PHE A 712 18.79 -30.92 -30.21
C PHE A 712 18.74 -31.34 -28.74
N ASN A 713 18.58 -32.63 -28.46
CA ASN A 713 18.75 -33.22 -27.14
C ASN A 713 20.03 -34.07 -27.09
N PRO A 714 20.73 -34.17 -25.95
CA PRO A 714 21.94 -34.98 -25.79
C PRO A 714 21.60 -36.49 -25.68
N LEU A 715 20.99 -37.07 -26.72
CA LEU A 715 20.60 -38.48 -26.71
C LEU A 715 21.82 -39.40 -26.70
N GLY A 716 22.83 -39.07 -27.51
CA GLY A 716 24.03 -39.88 -27.69
C GLY A 716 23.83 -41.08 -28.64
N PRO A 717 24.90 -41.79 -29.02
CA PRO A 717 24.84 -42.92 -29.94
C PRO A 717 24.01 -44.10 -29.42
N GLU A 718 23.89 -44.25 -28.10
CA GLU A 718 23.09 -45.29 -27.45
C GLU A 718 21.59 -45.19 -27.78
N ALA A 719 21.10 -44.02 -28.21
CA ALA A 719 19.71 -43.88 -28.65
C ALA A 719 19.38 -44.74 -29.88
N LEU A 720 20.34 -45.01 -30.77
CA LEU A 720 20.11 -45.87 -31.93
C LEU A 720 19.76 -47.31 -31.53
N ALA A 721 20.31 -47.79 -30.41
CA ALA A 721 19.98 -49.11 -29.87
C ALA A 721 18.62 -49.15 -29.16
N LYS A 722 18.12 -48.00 -28.69
CA LYS A 722 16.85 -47.89 -27.95
C LYS A 722 15.65 -47.50 -28.83
N LEU A 723 15.88 -46.90 -30.00
CA LEU A 723 14.82 -46.55 -30.95
C LEU A 723 13.90 -47.71 -31.33
N PRO A 724 14.39 -48.94 -31.60
CA PRO A 724 13.51 -50.07 -31.87
C PRO A 724 12.52 -50.34 -30.74
N LEU A 725 12.95 -50.22 -29.48
CA LEU A 725 12.09 -50.39 -28.30
C LEU A 725 11.00 -49.31 -28.23
N GLY A 726 11.34 -48.05 -28.56
CA GLY A 726 10.35 -46.97 -28.66
C GLY A 726 9.35 -47.18 -29.80
N LEU A 727 9.79 -47.69 -30.95
CA LEU A 727 8.93 -47.99 -32.10
C LEU A 727 7.92 -49.12 -31.83
N GLU A 728 8.25 -50.07 -30.96
CA GLU A 728 7.31 -51.09 -30.48
C GLU A 728 6.16 -50.47 -29.66
N ILE A 729 6.45 -49.38 -28.92
CA ILE A 729 5.47 -48.65 -28.10
C ILE A 729 4.65 -47.70 -28.98
N TRP A 730 5.30 -46.90 -29.84
CA TRP A 730 4.66 -45.89 -30.68
C TRP A 730 4.09 -46.47 -31.98
N THR A 731 3.18 -47.44 -31.84
CA THR A 731 2.61 -48.21 -32.96
C THR A 731 1.97 -47.37 -34.08
N SER A 732 1.55 -46.13 -33.78
CA SER A 732 0.90 -45.22 -34.73
C SER A 732 1.85 -44.17 -35.34
N ILE A 733 3.15 -44.22 -35.02
CA ILE A 733 4.10 -43.16 -35.36
C ILE A 733 4.27 -43.03 -36.88
N LYS A 734 4.16 -41.79 -37.36
CA LYS A 734 4.37 -41.44 -38.77
C LYS A 734 5.60 -40.58 -38.99
N LYS A 735 6.14 -39.95 -37.94
CA LYS A 735 7.24 -39.02 -38.10
C LYS A 735 8.06 -38.92 -36.84
N ILE A 736 9.36 -39.17 -36.94
CA ILE A 736 10.32 -38.94 -35.87
C ILE A 736 11.41 -38.01 -36.39
N ARG A 737 11.74 -36.97 -35.62
CA ARG A 737 12.85 -36.05 -35.94
C ARG A 737 13.94 -36.17 -34.89
N LEU A 738 15.16 -36.43 -35.36
CA LEU A 738 16.37 -36.65 -34.57
C LEU A 738 17.53 -35.82 -35.13
N ILE A 739 17.37 -34.49 -35.20
CA ILE A 739 18.39 -33.59 -35.76
C ILE A 739 19.31 -33.13 -34.63
N TYR A 740 20.63 -33.17 -34.83
CA TYR A 740 21.63 -32.71 -33.83
C TYR A 740 21.46 -33.35 -32.44
N CYS A 741 21.40 -34.68 -32.36
CA CYS A 741 21.22 -35.42 -31.10
C CYS A 741 22.49 -36.11 -30.57
N ASP A 742 23.67 -35.59 -30.95
CA ASP A 742 24.98 -36.10 -30.51
C ASP A 742 25.26 -37.59 -30.80
N PHE A 743 24.74 -38.12 -31.91
CA PHE A 743 25.07 -39.47 -32.38
C PHE A 743 26.54 -39.67 -32.77
N GLY A 744 27.37 -38.62 -32.77
CA GLY A 744 28.81 -38.69 -33.08
C GLY A 744 29.16 -38.56 -34.58
N GLY A 745 30.37 -38.08 -34.86
CA GLY A 745 30.86 -37.78 -36.21
C GLY A 745 31.36 -38.98 -37.04
N TYR A 746 31.37 -40.19 -36.50
CA TYR A 746 31.70 -41.42 -37.23
C TYR A 746 31.06 -42.61 -36.50
N PHE A 747 29.92 -43.09 -36.97
CA PHE A 747 29.39 -44.40 -36.60
C PHE A 747 29.35 -45.31 -37.83
N ARG A 748 29.96 -46.49 -37.68
CA ARG A 748 29.86 -47.57 -38.63
C ARG A 748 28.51 -48.23 -38.35
N ILE A 749 27.57 -48.09 -39.28
CA ILE A 749 26.28 -48.80 -39.23
C ILE A 749 26.60 -50.29 -39.15
N THR A 750 26.21 -50.94 -38.04
CA THR A 750 26.29 -52.40 -37.92
C THR A 750 25.13 -53.03 -38.68
N ASP A 751 25.33 -54.25 -39.19
CA ASP A 751 24.32 -54.95 -40.00
C ASP A 751 22.98 -55.14 -39.25
N GLU A 752 23.00 -55.14 -37.92
CA GLU A 752 21.81 -55.20 -37.06
C GLU A 752 20.98 -53.90 -37.08
N ILE A 753 21.63 -52.73 -37.10
CA ILE A 753 20.93 -51.43 -37.21
C ILE A 753 20.38 -51.25 -38.64
N GLN A 754 21.13 -51.70 -39.66
CA GLN A 754 20.68 -51.68 -41.05
C GLN A 754 19.44 -52.59 -41.25
N ALA A 755 19.44 -53.79 -40.67
CA ALA A 755 18.32 -54.73 -40.75
C ALA A 755 17.06 -54.24 -40.02
N SER A 756 17.22 -53.50 -38.92
CA SER A 756 16.09 -52.88 -38.20
C SER A 756 15.46 -51.73 -39.01
N TYR A 757 16.29 -50.92 -39.70
CA TYR A 757 15.82 -49.86 -40.61
C TYR A 757 15.15 -50.39 -41.88
N ASP A 758 15.67 -51.46 -42.49
CA ASP A 758 15.10 -52.05 -43.70
C ASP A 758 13.74 -52.73 -43.45
N ASN A 759 13.48 -53.19 -42.21
CA ASN A 759 12.17 -53.70 -41.80
C ASN A 759 11.15 -52.58 -41.46
N ALA A 760 11.61 -51.37 -41.11
CA ALA A 760 10.76 -50.22 -40.81
C ALA A 760 10.43 -49.38 -42.06
N GLY A 761 10.10 -50.07 -43.16
CA GLY A 761 9.94 -49.49 -44.49
C GLY A 761 9.10 -48.20 -44.57
N LYS A 762 9.78 -47.13 -45.00
CA LYS A 762 9.30 -45.81 -45.49
C LYS A 762 8.62 -44.90 -44.46
N LEU A 763 9.42 -44.06 -43.80
CA LEU A 763 9.08 -42.66 -43.49
C LEU A 763 10.40 -41.88 -43.34
N LEU A 764 10.92 -41.39 -44.47
CA LEU A 764 11.87 -40.28 -44.55
C LEU A 764 11.08 -38.98 -44.75
#